data_AF-W3RET5-F1
#
_entry.id   AF-W3RET5-F1
#
_cell.length_a   1.000
_cell.length_b   1.000
_cell.length_c   1.000
_cell.angle_alpha   90.00
_cell.angle_beta   90.00
_cell.angle_gamma   90.00
#
_symmetry.space_group_name_H-M   'P 1'
#
loop_
_entity.id
_entity.type
_entity.pdbx_description
1 polymer ?
#
loop_
_entity_poly.entity_id
_entity_poly.type
_entity_poly.pdbx_seq_one_letter_code
_entity_poly.pdbx_strand_id
1 'polypeptide(L)'
;MDSAATIGAGGCALAARFIAGPRSSSSDACERLSDWLGELTFEQRAAIEANCEAFPQTRIILEGIAEASPFLFDLIRADPLRLIRLLDRDPDQHIIQLLEDVCANVDAAADEATVMIALRRMKAEAALLIALCDIGEVWPIMQVTAALTDVAVTAVRCSIRYLLAQEADRGRIVPKNASAPEQDSGLIVLAMGKMGAGELNYSSDVDLIVFFEPEHCSLKPDIEPQPFFVRIAQGMARLMQQRTTDGYVFRVDLRLRPDPASTPVAVSAASALNYYEREGRTWERAAMIKATPCAGDLKAGEALLGEIAPFVWRKHLDFAALADVHDMKRQMHAYKGHSEIAVEGHNIKQGRGGIREIEFFAQTQQLIAGGRHPRLRTKQTLEALDRLVEGEWITDQVRDELADAYRFLRKVEHRLQMVADEQTHTLPEDAETMERFARFLGFSDRNAFALVLLGHLKRVQQHYSHLFEGEVGKLESLPFEFQNGAQDARLLDHLSALGFKQPAAVADTLRLWLSGEYRALKSEASRDALFALLPSLLSNLAKAENPDVAFRQFDSFLQSVQRGASLLTLLQQNTELVSLIASVVGTAPRLGDMLAQQPRLMDGLVDPRFFGAMPKRDEISKRLEASLVGVDSYEDFLDRLRLFGQESLFLIGSRILSGTVSAQLAGTVFADVAEGIVQTIHGLVLDQFAQQYGMVRGQETAIIAMGRLGSREMTASSDLDLIFVYDFDHDHPDSNGPRSLEGSQYFARLTQRLISAFTTRTNYGVLYEIDMRLRPSGRSGPVATRLDSFAQYQEVEAWTWEHMALTRARVVSSSPTFRRKIEETFRNVLTRPRDHRIIANDVLEMRHAIAEEKGDSDIWDLKYASGGIIDIEFLAQYLQLIHAADQPAILDTSTLTVLDQAVRLNKLAQSDADVLRPAMRLYQDLNQILRLCLSDRFKPDSAGDDLLRLLTRAAGDPDFSTLEARLKETQLDVRRVFLRVLEGAT
;
A
#
# COMPACT_ATOMS: atom_id res chain seq x y z
N MET A 1 17.39 29.61 62.60
CA MET A 1 17.68 29.34 61.16
C MET A 1 16.81 28.15 60.74
N ASP A 2 15.48 28.16 60.71
CA ASP A 2 14.42 29.15 60.44
C ASP A 2 14.48 29.80 59.06
N SER A 3 14.14 29.02 58.02
CA SER A 3 13.15 29.39 56.98
C SER A 3 12.95 28.34 55.86
N ALA A 4 13.16 27.04 56.09
CA ALA A 4 13.12 26.04 55.00
C ALA A 4 12.22 24.80 55.25
N ALA A 5 11.35 24.80 56.27
CA ALA A 5 10.57 23.62 56.66
C ALA A 5 9.03 23.80 56.56
N THR A 6 8.55 24.76 55.77
CA THR A 6 7.11 25.05 55.59
C THR A 6 6.70 25.20 54.13
N ILE A 7 7.26 24.38 53.23
CA ILE A 7 6.53 24.02 52.00
C ILE A 7 5.66 22.82 52.40
N GLY A 8 4.61 23.13 53.17
CA GLY A 8 3.72 22.14 53.77
C GLY A 8 2.80 21.49 52.74
N ALA A 9 2.22 20.35 53.13
CA ALA A 9 1.36 19.44 52.36
C ALA A 9 0.20 20.04 51.51
N GLY A 10 0.00 21.36 51.48
CA GLY A 10 -1.04 22.03 50.70
C GLY A 10 -0.78 22.10 49.18
N GLY A 11 0.45 21.87 48.70
CA GLY A 11 0.77 21.94 47.26
C GLY A 11 0.27 20.74 46.42
N CYS A 12 -0.13 19.65 47.07
CA CYS A 12 -0.58 18.44 46.40
C CYS A 12 -2.11 18.30 46.37
N ALA A 13 -2.85 19.02 47.22
CA ALA A 13 -4.32 18.92 47.29
C ALA A 13 -5.00 19.39 45.99
N LEU A 14 -6.08 18.72 45.57
CA LEU A 14 -6.85 19.07 44.38
C LEU A 14 -7.32 20.53 44.40
N ALA A 15 -7.84 20.99 45.54
CA ALA A 15 -8.34 22.36 45.68
C ALA A 15 -7.28 23.43 45.37
N ALA A 16 -6.01 23.16 45.68
CA ALA A 16 -4.89 24.05 45.41
C ALA A 16 -4.48 24.08 43.92
N ARG A 17 -4.90 23.09 43.12
CA ARG A 17 -4.50 22.90 41.72
C ARG A 17 -5.49 23.50 40.72
N PHE A 18 -6.67 23.94 41.14
CA PHE A 18 -7.66 24.53 40.24
C PHE A 18 -7.14 25.78 39.54
N ILE A 19 -7.20 25.79 38.20
CA ILE A 19 -6.68 26.87 37.35
C ILE A 19 -7.82 27.78 36.87
N ALA A 20 -8.94 27.17 36.50
CA ALA A 20 -10.12 27.84 35.96
C ALA A 20 -11.40 27.24 36.55
N GLY A 21 -12.54 27.82 36.19
CA GLY A 21 -13.84 27.30 36.60
C GLY A 21 -14.98 27.87 35.75
N PRO A 22 -16.20 27.36 35.95
CA PRO A 22 -17.41 27.89 35.31
C PRO A 22 -17.61 29.38 35.62
N ARG A 23 -18.35 30.08 34.77
CA ARG A 23 -18.80 31.45 35.07
C ARG A 23 -20.20 31.40 35.67
N SER A 24 -20.33 31.68 36.96
CA SER A 24 -21.66 31.75 37.59
C SER A 24 -22.49 32.88 37.00
N SER A 25 -23.77 32.62 36.88
CA SER A 25 -24.70 33.32 36.02
C SER A 25 -25.90 33.87 36.79
N SER A 26 -26.15 33.30 37.97
CA SER A 26 -27.34 33.51 38.78
C SER A 26 -27.00 33.59 40.27
N SER A 27 -27.70 34.48 40.99
CA SER A 27 -27.73 34.50 42.46
C SER A 27 -28.21 33.17 43.06
N ASP A 28 -29.04 32.43 42.31
CA ASP A 28 -29.69 31.20 42.76
C ASP A 28 -28.68 30.05 42.96
N ALA A 29 -27.58 30.04 42.22
CA ALA A 29 -26.52 29.03 42.37
C ALA A 29 -25.82 29.15 43.73
N CYS A 30 -25.52 30.39 44.13
CA CYS A 30 -24.96 30.71 45.44
C CYS A 30 -25.91 30.35 46.58
N GLU A 31 -27.21 30.60 46.39
CA GLU A 31 -28.26 30.23 47.35
C GLU A 31 -28.34 28.71 47.51
N ARG A 32 -28.42 27.94 46.41
CA ARG A 32 -28.49 26.47 46.46
C ARG A 32 -27.29 25.84 47.16
N LEU A 33 -26.08 26.34 46.91
CA LEU A 33 -24.89 25.87 47.61
C LEU A 33 -24.94 26.23 49.11
N SER A 34 -25.35 27.46 49.43
CA SER A 34 -25.45 27.94 50.82
C SER A 34 -26.51 27.18 51.63
N ASP A 35 -27.65 26.88 51.01
CA ASP A 35 -28.73 26.08 51.61
C ASP A 35 -28.23 24.68 51.95
N TRP A 36 -27.58 24.00 51.00
CA TRP A 36 -26.99 22.68 51.25
C TRP A 36 -25.91 22.72 52.33
N LEU A 37 -25.01 23.71 52.33
CA LEU A 37 -24.02 23.88 53.40
C LEU A 37 -24.68 24.07 54.78
N GLY A 38 -25.89 24.63 54.82
CA GLY A 38 -26.71 24.75 56.03
C GLY A 38 -27.27 23.42 56.54
N GLU A 39 -27.41 22.40 55.68
CA GLU A 39 -27.89 21.06 56.03
C GLU A 39 -26.78 20.17 56.65
N LEU A 40 -25.50 20.56 56.49
CA LEU A 40 -24.35 19.76 56.91
C LEU A 40 -24.05 19.85 58.42
N THR A 41 -23.30 18.86 58.93
CA THR A 41 -22.72 18.98 60.28
C THR A 41 -21.70 20.11 60.33
N PHE A 42 -21.48 20.68 61.52
CA PHE A 42 -20.53 21.79 61.71
C PHE A 42 -19.12 21.45 61.19
N GLU A 43 -18.62 20.24 61.45
CA GLU A 43 -17.29 19.81 61.02
C GLU A 43 -17.17 19.73 59.48
N GLN A 44 -18.19 19.15 58.82
CA GLN A 44 -18.22 19.05 57.36
C GLN A 44 -18.31 20.42 56.69
N ARG A 45 -19.20 21.27 57.21
CA ARG A 45 -19.37 22.64 56.72
C ARG A 45 -18.07 23.43 56.84
N ALA A 46 -17.45 23.39 58.03
CA ALA A 46 -16.21 24.10 58.30
C ALA A 46 -15.06 23.64 57.39
N ALA A 47 -14.96 22.34 57.09
CA ALA A 47 -13.93 21.81 56.19
C ALA A 47 -14.11 22.29 54.74
N ILE A 48 -15.35 22.35 54.24
CA ILE A 48 -15.64 22.84 52.88
C ILE A 48 -15.45 24.35 52.80
N GLU A 49 -15.94 25.10 53.79
CA GLU A 49 -15.77 26.56 53.86
C GLU A 49 -14.28 26.94 53.96
N ALA A 50 -13.49 26.22 54.77
CA ALA A 50 -12.05 26.43 54.86
C ALA A 50 -11.34 26.19 53.51
N ASN A 51 -11.74 25.18 52.74
CA ASN A 51 -11.23 24.95 51.39
C ASN A 51 -11.60 26.07 50.43
N CYS A 52 -12.84 26.57 50.49
CA CYS A 52 -13.29 27.71 49.68
C CYS A 52 -12.57 29.03 50.04
N GLU A 53 -12.25 29.24 51.32
CA GLU A 53 -11.49 30.41 51.78
C GLU A 53 -10.01 30.33 51.38
N ALA A 54 -9.40 29.14 51.54
CA ALA A 54 -8.02 28.92 51.16
C ALA A 54 -7.82 28.96 49.63
N PHE A 55 -8.80 28.44 48.87
CA PHE A 55 -8.74 28.30 47.42
C PHE A 55 -10.03 28.82 46.78
N PRO A 56 -10.11 30.11 46.40
CA PRO A 56 -11.34 30.73 45.89
C PRO A 56 -11.95 30.04 44.65
N GLN A 57 -11.12 29.39 43.81
CA GLN A 57 -11.60 28.63 42.65
C GLN A 57 -12.50 27.46 43.04
N THR A 58 -12.28 26.86 44.22
CA THR A 58 -13.13 25.78 44.74
C THR A 58 -14.58 26.24 44.83
N ARG A 59 -14.82 27.44 45.35
CA ARG A 59 -16.17 28.00 45.45
C ARG A 59 -16.82 28.19 44.08
N ILE A 60 -16.07 28.74 43.12
CA ILE A 60 -16.55 28.96 41.74
C ILE A 60 -16.95 27.64 41.08
N ILE A 61 -16.16 26.58 41.25
CA ILE A 61 -16.45 25.25 40.71
C ILE A 61 -17.71 24.66 41.37
N LEU A 62 -17.84 24.73 42.69
CA LEU A 62 -19.00 24.21 43.41
C LEU A 62 -20.30 24.95 43.06
N GLU A 63 -20.26 26.27 42.96
CA GLU A 63 -21.39 27.08 42.51
C GLU A 63 -21.78 26.75 41.06
N GLY A 64 -20.79 26.61 40.17
CA GLY A 64 -21.02 26.21 38.78
C GLY A 64 -21.63 24.81 38.64
N ILE A 65 -21.19 23.85 39.46
CA ILE A 65 -21.78 22.51 39.54
C ILE A 65 -23.23 22.59 40.04
N ALA A 66 -23.49 23.35 41.11
CA ALA A 66 -24.83 23.52 41.67
C ALA A 66 -25.82 24.18 40.68
N GLU A 67 -25.32 25.07 39.80
CA GLU A 67 -26.12 25.71 38.75
C GLU A 67 -26.40 24.76 37.58
N ALA A 68 -25.37 24.11 37.05
CA ALA A 68 -25.41 23.52 35.71
C ALA A 68 -25.39 21.98 35.69
N SER A 69 -25.04 21.30 36.78
CA SER A 69 -24.96 19.83 36.83
C SER A 69 -25.68 19.27 38.05
N PRO A 70 -27.00 19.01 37.93
CA PRO A 70 -27.75 18.27 38.95
C PRO A 70 -27.09 16.93 39.32
N PHE A 71 -26.55 16.21 38.34
CA PHE A 71 -25.91 14.92 38.58
C PHE A 71 -24.68 15.02 39.50
N LEU A 72 -23.73 15.91 39.19
CA LEU A 72 -22.53 16.07 40.02
C LEU A 72 -22.88 16.66 41.39
N PHE A 73 -23.86 17.56 41.44
CA PHE A 73 -24.34 18.11 42.71
C PHE A 73 -24.99 17.03 43.58
N ASP A 74 -25.76 16.11 43.01
CA ASP A 74 -26.33 14.98 43.74
C ASP A 74 -25.24 14.03 44.28
N LEU A 75 -24.14 13.83 43.53
CA LEU A 75 -22.97 13.07 44.03
C LEU A 75 -22.30 13.75 45.22
N ILE A 76 -22.24 15.08 45.23
CA ILE A 76 -21.71 15.89 46.35
C ILE A 76 -22.64 15.78 47.56
N ARG A 77 -23.95 15.92 47.35
CA ARG A 77 -24.96 15.89 48.43
C ARG A 77 -25.08 14.53 49.07
N ALA A 78 -24.98 13.45 48.28
CA ALA A 78 -25.12 12.09 48.77
C ALA A 78 -23.97 11.66 49.71
N ASP A 79 -22.77 12.22 49.53
CA ASP A 79 -21.61 11.96 50.40
C ASP A 79 -20.74 13.24 50.54
N PRO A 80 -21.05 14.13 51.49
CA PRO A 80 -20.26 15.33 51.71
C PRO A 80 -18.80 15.03 52.10
N LEU A 81 -18.55 13.88 52.73
CA LEU A 81 -17.19 13.45 53.08
C LEU A 81 -16.39 13.05 51.83
N ARG A 82 -17.04 12.56 50.77
CA ARG A 82 -16.39 12.37 49.46
C ARG A 82 -15.84 13.68 48.96
N LEU A 83 -16.64 14.75 48.93
CA LEU A 83 -16.17 16.04 48.45
C LEU A 83 -14.94 16.51 49.24
N ILE A 84 -14.99 16.47 50.58
CA ILE A 84 -13.86 16.86 51.44
C ILE A 84 -12.61 16.02 51.12
N ARG A 85 -12.74 14.69 51.07
CA ARG A 85 -11.62 13.79 50.72
C ARG A 85 -11.02 14.13 49.35
N LEU A 86 -11.86 14.42 48.35
CA LEU A 86 -11.41 14.72 47.00
C LEU A 86 -10.68 16.07 46.92
N LEU A 87 -11.14 17.09 47.64
CA LEU A 87 -10.53 18.41 47.66
C LEU A 87 -9.15 18.41 48.36
N ASP A 88 -9.01 17.63 49.43
CA ASP A 88 -7.81 17.63 50.29
C ASP A 88 -6.68 16.70 49.81
N ARG A 89 -6.95 15.81 48.85
CA ARG A 89 -5.98 14.79 48.37
C ARG A 89 -5.35 15.14 47.03
N ASP A 90 -4.22 14.52 46.76
CA ASP A 90 -3.62 14.53 45.43
C ASP A 90 -4.47 13.71 44.46
N PRO A 91 -5.07 14.34 43.42
CA PRO A 91 -5.95 13.65 42.49
C PRO A 91 -5.24 12.52 41.74
N ASP A 92 -3.95 12.68 41.43
CA ASP A 92 -3.18 11.69 40.65
C ASP A 92 -2.94 10.42 41.47
N GLN A 93 -2.65 10.55 42.77
CA GLN A 93 -2.50 9.40 43.67
C GLN A 93 -3.86 8.82 44.08
N HIS A 94 -4.88 9.66 44.28
CA HIS A 94 -6.18 9.22 44.76
C HIS A 94 -6.91 8.34 43.74
N ILE A 95 -6.82 8.65 42.44
CA ILE A 95 -7.42 7.78 41.41
C ILE A 95 -6.75 6.40 41.38
N ILE A 96 -5.42 6.32 41.52
CA ILE A 96 -4.68 5.05 41.56
C ILE A 96 -5.12 4.23 42.78
N GLN A 97 -5.11 4.84 43.96
CA GLN A 97 -5.52 4.18 45.20
C GLN A 97 -6.98 3.70 45.13
N LEU A 98 -7.89 4.50 44.56
CA LEU A 98 -9.29 4.11 44.40
C LEU A 98 -9.45 2.84 43.55
N LEU A 99 -8.67 2.71 42.46
CA LEU A 99 -8.69 1.53 41.60
C LEU A 99 -8.01 0.31 42.24
N GLU A 100 -7.00 0.51 43.09
CA GLU A 100 -6.41 -0.59 43.88
C GLU A 100 -7.38 -1.07 44.98
N ASP A 101 -7.99 -0.14 45.70
CA ASP A 101 -8.94 -0.41 46.79
C ASP A 101 -10.15 -1.19 46.28
N VAL A 102 -10.71 -0.83 45.12
CA VAL A 102 -11.86 -1.57 44.56
C VAL A 102 -11.47 -2.99 44.15
N CYS A 103 -10.26 -3.21 43.63
CA CYS A 103 -9.77 -4.56 43.33
C CYS A 103 -9.70 -5.40 44.60
N ALA A 104 -9.07 -4.87 45.65
CA ALA A 104 -8.96 -5.55 46.94
C ALA A 104 -10.32 -5.82 47.59
N ASN A 105 -11.24 -4.86 47.52
CA ASN A 105 -12.60 -5.00 48.05
C ASN A 105 -13.42 -6.06 47.30
N VAL A 106 -13.25 -6.16 45.98
CA VAL A 106 -13.93 -7.20 45.17
C VAL A 106 -13.31 -8.57 45.43
N ASP A 107 -11.99 -8.67 45.55
CA ASP A 107 -11.30 -9.92 45.87
C ASP A 107 -11.68 -10.46 47.27
N ALA A 108 -11.97 -9.57 48.22
CA ALA A 108 -12.43 -9.91 49.56
C ALA A 108 -13.96 -10.08 49.69
N ALA A 109 -14.73 -9.81 48.63
CA ALA A 109 -16.18 -9.81 48.69
C ALA A 109 -16.75 -11.24 48.83
N ALA A 110 -17.64 -11.43 49.81
CA ALA A 110 -18.27 -12.73 50.06
C ALA A 110 -19.42 -13.06 49.08
N ASP A 111 -20.03 -12.03 48.49
CA ASP A 111 -21.19 -12.17 47.62
C ASP A 111 -21.27 -11.11 46.52
N GLU A 112 -22.20 -11.33 45.59
CA GLU A 112 -22.41 -10.48 44.41
C GLU A 112 -22.88 -9.07 44.81
N ALA A 113 -23.67 -8.95 45.88
CA ALA A 113 -24.19 -7.67 46.35
C ALA A 113 -23.05 -6.74 46.83
N THR A 114 -22.08 -7.29 47.55
CA THR A 114 -20.91 -6.56 48.03
C THR A 114 -20.05 -6.05 46.86
N VAL A 115 -19.84 -6.88 45.84
CA VAL A 115 -19.14 -6.49 44.61
C VAL A 115 -19.88 -5.36 43.90
N MET A 116 -21.21 -5.47 43.76
CA MET A 116 -22.02 -4.44 43.12
C MET A 116 -21.93 -3.08 43.83
N ILE A 117 -21.93 -3.07 45.16
CA ILE A 117 -21.76 -1.84 45.96
C ILE A 117 -20.37 -1.25 45.75
N ALA A 118 -19.31 -2.06 45.83
CA ALA A 118 -17.93 -1.61 45.68
C ALA A 118 -17.69 -0.92 44.32
N LEU A 119 -18.14 -1.54 43.22
CA LEU A 119 -17.99 -0.99 41.87
C LEU A 119 -18.76 0.33 41.68
N ARG A 120 -19.95 0.46 42.26
CA ARG A 120 -20.78 1.68 42.15
C ARG A 120 -20.20 2.84 42.96
N ARG A 121 -19.69 2.55 44.16
CA ARG A 121 -18.98 3.56 44.98
C ARG A 121 -17.71 4.04 44.29
N MET A 122 -16.93 3.13 43.71
CA MET A 122 -15.78 3.49 42.88
C MET A 122 -16.21 4.41 41.72
N LYS A 123 -17.25 4.05 40.95
CA LYS A 123 -17.75 4.87 39.85
C LYS A 123 -18.19 6.26 40.31
N ALA A 124 -18.89 6.36 41.43
CA ALA A 124 -19.37 7.61 41.98
C ALA A 124 -18.21 8.52 42.46
N GLU A 125 -17.20 7.94 43.13
CA GLU A 125 -16.02 8.68 43.60
C GLU A 125 -15.13 9.12 42.44
N ALA A 126 -14.88 8.22 41.48
CA ALA A 126 -14.11 8.53 40.28
C ALA A 126 -14.81 9.57 39.40
N ALA A 127 -16.12 9.44 39.16
CA ALA A 127 -16.86 10.40 38.33
C ALA A 127 -16.75 11.83 38.88
N LEU A 128 -16.89 12.00 40.21
CA LEU A 128 -16.75 13.31 40.83
C LEU A 128 -15.30 13.82 40.82
N LEU A 129 -14.33 12.97 41.16
CA LEU A 129 -12.90 13.34 41.10
C LEU A 129 -12.50 13.82 39.70
N ILE A 130 -12.80 13.01 38.69
CA ILE A 130 -12.43 13.26 37.31
C ILE A 130 -13.16 14.51 36.81
N ALA A 131 -14.44 14.71 37.16
CA ALA A 131 -15.19 15.93 36.83
C ALA A 131 -14.61 17.19 37.48
N LEU A 132 -14.21 17.15 38.75
CA LEU A 132 -13.57 18.29 39.41
C LEU A 132 -12.23 18.64 38.74
N CYS A 133 -11.42 17.63 38.38
CA CYS A 133 -10.16 17.85 37.66
C CYS A 133 -10.39 18.43 36.26
N ASP A 134 -11.42 17.96 35.55
CA ASP A 134 -11.74 18.41 34.19
C ASP A 134 -12.34 19.83 34.19
N ILE A 135 -13.29 20.12 35.08
CA ILE A 135 -13.91 21.44 35.23
C ILE A 135 -12.88 22.48 35.72
N GLY A 136 -12.03 22.09 36.67
CA GLY A 136 -11.00 22.95 37.24
C GLY A 136 -9.74 23.11 36.39
N GLU A 137 -9.70 22.49 35.21
CA GLU A 137 -8.54 22.45 34.29
C GLU A 137 -7.24 21.93 34.94
N VAL A 138 -7.37 21.03 35.91
CA VAL A 138 -6.24 20.37 36.60
C VAL A 138 -5.62 19.29 35.72
N TRP A 139 -6.47 18.56 35.00
CA TRP A 139 -6.05 17.51 34.08
C TRP A 139 -6.32 17.93 32.63
N PRO A 140 -5.34 17.76 31.73
CA PRO A 140 -5.59 17.84 30.30
C PRO A 140 -6.68 16.84 29.89
N ILE A 141 -7.47 17.18 28.86
CA ILE A 141 -8.63 16.37 28.44
C ILE A 141 -8.26 14.91 28.13
N MET A 142 -7.06 14.63 27.63
CA MET A 142 -6.63 13.26 27.35
C MET A 142 -6.30 12.45 28.62
N GLN A 143 -5.88 13.12 29.70
CA GLN A 143 -5.73 12.48 31.00
C GLN A 143 -7.10 12.16 31.61
N VAL A 144 -8.08 13.05 31.44
CA VAL A 144 -9.48 12.81 31.84
C VAL A 144 -10.04 11.56 31.14
N THR A 145 -9.87 11.43 29.82
CA THR A 145 -10.36 10.26 29.08
C THR A 145 -9.63 8.97 29.47
N ALA A 146 -8.33 9.05 29.77
CA ALA A 146 -7.55 7.91 30.25
C ALA A 146 -8.08 7.44 31.62
N ALA A 147 -8.26 8.35 32.58
CA ALA A 147 -8.81 8.03 33.91
C ALA A 147 -10.21 7.41 33.83
N LEU A 148 -11.10 7.94 32.98
CA LEU A 148 -12.41 7.34 32.73
C LEU A 148 -12.30 5.93 32.15
N THR A 149 -11.34 5.71 31.26
CA THR A 149 -11.06 4.39 30.68
C THR A 149 -10.54 3.43 31.74
N ASP A 150 -9.61 3.84 32.59
CA ASP A 150 -9.02 3.01 33.64
C ASP A 150 -10.07 2.53 34.65
N VAL A 151 -11.02 3.40 35.00
CA VAL A 151 -12.18 3.04 35.84
C VAL A 151 -13.04 1.97 35.15
N ALA A 152 -13.34 2.13 33.86
CA ALA A 152 -14.11 1.16 33.09
C ALA A 152 -13.38 -0.19 32.96
N VAL A 153 -12.08 -0.16 32.61
CA VAL A 153 -11.24 -1.35 32.48
C VAL A 153 -11.17 -2.09 33.81
N THR A 154 -10.93 -1.37 34.90
CA THR A 154 -10.86 -1.94 36.26
C THR A 154 -12.18 -2.60 36.65
N ALA A 155 -13.31 -1.95 36.38
CA ALA A 155 -14.62 -2.53 36.68
C ALA A 155 -14.90 -3.83 35.90
N VAL A 156 -14.53 -3.88 34.61
CA VAL A 156 -14.65 -5.10 33.80
C VAL A 156 -13.73 -6.20 34.34
N ARG A 157 -12.47 -5.88 34.66
CA ARG A 157 -11.50 -6.84 35.22
C ARG A 157 -11.97 -7.44 36.54
N CYS A 158 -12.38 -6.59 37.48
CA CYS A 158 -12.92 -7.02 38.77
C CYS A 158 -14.16 -7.91 38.61
N SER A 159 -15.08 -7.54 37.71
CA SER A 159 -16.29 -8.33 37.43
C SER A 159 -15.95 -9.72 36.88
N ILE A 160 -15.04 -9.80 35.91
CA ILE A 160 -14.60 -11.07 35.33
C ILE A 160 -13.86 -11.93 36.35
N ARG A 161 -12.93 -11.35 37.10
CA ARG A 161 -12.17 -12.06 38.14
C ARG A 161 -13.10 -12.67 39.18
N TYR A 162 -14.04 -11.89 39.72
CA TYR A 162 -15.02 -12.36 40.69
C TYR A 162 -15.85 -13.54 40.15
N LEU A 163 -16.35 -13.42 38.91
CA LEU A 163 -17.15 -14.48 38.29
C LEU A 163 -16.34 -15.75 38.06
N LEU A 164 -15.08 -15.64 37.62
CA LEU A 164 -14.21 -16.81 37.45
C LEU A 164 -13.84 -17.43 38.79
N ALA A 165 -13.56 -16.64 39.82
CA ALA A 165 -13.30 -17.14 41.17
C ALA A 165 -14.49 -17.95 41.73
N GLN A 166 -15.71 -17.43 41.57
CA GLN A 166 -16.94 -18.16 41.93
C GLN A 166 -17.08 -19.51 41.20
N GLU A 167 -16.70 -19.56 39.93
CA GLU A 167 -16.75 -20.80 39.15
C GLU A 167 -15.61 -21.77 39.51
N ALA A 168 -14.46 -21.26 39.97
CA ALA A 168 -13.37 -22.05 40.52
C ALA A 168 -13.77 -22.70 41.86
N ASP A 169 -14.42 -21.95 42.75
CA ASP A 169 -14.94 -22.46 44.03
C ASP A 169 -16.00 -23.56 43.82
N ARG A 170 -16.80 -23.43 42.76
CA ARG A 170 -17.77 -24.46 42.32
C ARG A 170 -17.11 -25.64 41.60
N GLY A 171 -15.79 -25.61 41.42
CA GLY A 171 -15.00 -26.64 40.78
C GLY A 171 -15.28 -26.81 39.29
N ARG A 172 -15.72 -25.75 38.60
CA ARG A 172 -16.01 -25.75 37.15
C ARG A 172 -14.82 -25.31 36.30
N ILE A 173 -13.93 -24.49 36.87
CA ILE A 173 -12.61 -24.20 36.29
C ILE A 173 -11.50 -24.65 37.24
N VAL A 174 -10.32 -24.95 36.70
CA VAL A 174 -9.11 -25.30 37.45
C VAL A 174 -8.03 -24.28 37.10
N PRO A 175 -8.04 -23.08 37.73
CA PRO A 175 -7.07 -22.05 37.43
C PRO A 175 -5.67 -22.48 37.88
N LYS A 176 -4.64 -22.14 37.10
CA LYS A 176 -3.24 -22.36 37.48
C LYS A 176 -2.83 -21.51 38.67
N ASN A 177 -3.41 -20.31 38.78
CA ASN A 177 -3.24 -19.41 39.91
C ASN A 177 -4.61 -19.04 40.49
N ALA A 178 -4.89 -19.48 41.72
CA ALA A 178 -6.15 -19.19 42.39
C ALA A 178 -6.38 -17.70 42.66
N SER A 179 -5.33 -16.90 42.81
CA SER A 179 -5.46 -15.44 43.01
C SER A 179 -5.62 -14.64 41.71
N ALA A 180 -5.54 -15.31 40.56
CA ALA A 180 -5.69 -14.71 39.24
C ALA A 180 -6.36 -15.70 38.27
N PRO A 181 -7.62 -16.11 38.54
CA PRO A 181 -8.31 -17.15 37.78
C PRO A 181 -8.54 -16.79 36.31
N GLU A 182 -8.39 -15.51 35.94
CA GLU A 182 -8.43 -15.03 34.55
C GLU A 182 -7.21 -15.42 33.71
N GLN A 183 -6.05 -15.68 34.33
CA GLN A 183 -4.83 -16.05 33.62
C GLN A 183 -4.91 -17.48 33.08
N ASP A 184 -4.59 -17.67 31.81
CA ASP A 184 -4.72 -18.97 31.11
C ASP A 184 -6.15 -19.56 31.20
N SER A 185 -7.16 -18.71 31.34
CA SER A 185 -8.57 -19.14 31.36
C SER A 185 -9.14 -19.41 29.97
N GLY A 186 -8.46 -18.90 28.93
CA GLY A 186 -8.93 -18.89 27.55
C GLY A 186 -10.02 -17.86 27.28
N LEU A 187 -10.53 -17.12 28.27
CA LEU A 187 -11.50 -16.04 28.08
C LEU A 187 -10.80 -14.76 27.62
N ILE A 188 -11.25 -14.15 26.53
CA ILE A 188 -10.68 -12.91 26.00
C ILE A 188 -11.76 -11.83 25.99
N VAL A 189 -11.49 -10.68 26.60
CA VAL A 189 -12.39 -9.52 26.54
C VAL A 189 -11.66 -8.35 25.91
N LEU A 190 -12.13 -7.95 24.72
CA LEU A 190 -11.61 -6.79 24.01
C LEU A 190 -12.47 -5.56 24.29
N ALA A 191 -11.85 -4.49 24.75
CA ALA A 191 -12.42 -3.15 24.72
C ALA A 191 -12.35 -2.60 23.29
N MET A 192 -13.46 -2.04 22.82
CA MET A 192 -13.60 -1.49 21.49
C MET A 192 -13.81 0.03 21.55
N GLY A 193 -13.80 0.67 20.37
CA GLY A 193 -14.16 2.08 20.23
C GLY A 193 -13.34 2.98 21.17
N LYS A 194 -14.04 3.85 21.91
CA LYS A 194 -13.39 4.84 22.78
C LYS A 194 -12.67 4.22 23.98
N MET A 195 -13.25 3.18 24.58
CA MET A 195 -12.61 2.45 25.69
C MET A 195 -11.32 1.79 25.21
N GLY A 196 -11.35 1.14 24.05
CA GLY A 196 -10.17 0.46 23.51
C GLY A 196 -9.03 1.41 23.10
N ALA A 197 -9.37 2.67 22.77
CA ALA A 197 -8.38 3.71 22.49
C ALA A 197 -7.89 4.50 23.72
N GLY A 198 -8.44 4.31 24.93
CA GLY A 198 -8.10 5.17 26.08
C GLY A 198 -8.76 6.55 26.03
N GLU A 199 -9.81 6.68 25.24
CA GLU A 199 -10.48 7.94 24.91
C GLU A 199 -11.93 7.95 25.40
N LEU A 200 -12.26 7.26 26.50
CA LEU A 200 -13.64 7.14 27.01
C LEU A 200 -14.21 8.48 27.50
N ASN A 201 -15.54 8.61 27.51
CA ASN A 201 -16.26 9.80 27.97
C ASN A 201 -17.06 9.49 29.24
N TYR A 202 -17.60 10.53 29.89
CA TYR A 202 -18.38 10.40 31.13
C TYR A 202 -19.58 9.46 31.01
N SER A 203 -20.43 9.67 29.99
CA SER A 203 -21.62 8.85 29.75
C SER A 203 -21.52 8.21 28.37
N SER A 204 -20.80 7.07 28.32
CA SER A 204 -20.68 6.22 27.14
C SER A 204 -20.93 4.76 27.51
N ASP A 205 -21.47 4.01 26.57
CA ASP A 205 -21.50 2.55 26.68
C ASP A 205 -20.05 2.02 26.58
N VAL A 206 -19.75 0.96 27.32
CA VAL A 206 -18.51 0.19 27.15
C VAL A 206 -18.76 -0.87 26.10
N ASP A 207 -18.25 -0.61 24.91
CA ASP A 207 -18.28 -1.53 23.78
C ASP A 207 -17.25 -2.65 24.00
N LEU A 208 -17.73 -3.88 24.19
CA LEU A 208 -16.88 -5.04 24.43
C LEU A 208 -17.15 -6.16 23.40
N ILE A 209 -16.10 -6.90 23.05
CA ILE A 209 -16.23 -8.18 22.35
C ILE A 209 -15.65 -9.27 23.26
N VAL A 210 -16.42 -10.33 23.46
CA VAL A 210 -15.99 -11.48 24.25
C VAL A 210 -15.65 -12.64 23.31
N PHE A 211 -14.39 -13.05 23.34
CA PHE A 211 -13.92 -14.25 22.66
C PHE A 211 -13.49 -15.32 23.67
N PHE A 212 -13.32 -16.56 23.20
CA PHE A 212 -12.68 -17.60 24.01
C PHE A 212 -11.91 -18.62 23.17
N GLU A 213 -10.90 -19.22 23.78
CA GLU A 213 -10.10 -20.29 23.20
C GLU A 213 -10.48 -21.67 23.76
N PRO A 214 -11.16 -22.54 22.98
CA PRO A 214 -11.61 -23.85 23.47
C PRO A 214 -10.44 -24.78 23.85
N GLU A 215 -9.34 -24.72 23.10
CA GLU A 215 -8.19 -25.64 23.26
C GLU A 215 -7.29 -25.27 24.43
N HIS A 216 -7.38 -24.02 24.91
CA HIS A 216 -6.53 -23.46 25.96
C HIS A 216 -7.34 -23.02 27.20
N CYS A 217 -8.58 -23.50 27.36
CA CYS A 217 -9.42 -23.15 28.49
C CYS A 217 -9.14 -24.02 29.73
N SER A 218 -9.21 -23.41 30.92
CA SER A 218 -9.02 -24.08 32.21
C SER A 218 -10.28 -24.82 32.71
N LEU A 219 -11.24 -25.08 31.81
CA LEU A 219 -12.50 -25.75 32.12
C LEU A 219 -12.28 -27.24 32.39
N LYS A 220 -13.14 -27.82 33.24
CA LYS A 220 -13.18 -29.28 33.35
C LYS A 220 -13.70 -29.93 32.04
N PRO A 221 -13.27 -31.16 31.71
CA PRO A 221 -13.61 -31.82 30.45
C PRO A 221 -15.12 -32.01 30.18
N ASP A 222 -15.96 -32.01 31.21
CA ASP A 222 -17.41 -32.19 31.14
C ASP A 222 -18.19 -30.88 30.91
N ILE A 223 -17.50 -29.74 30.81
CA ILE A 223 -18.12 -28.43 30.66
C ILE A 223 -17.89 -27.90 29.25
N GLU A 224 -18.98 -27.66 28.53
CA GLU A 224 -18.92 -27.04 27.22
C GLU A 224 -18.48 -25.56 27.32
N PRO A 225 -17.42 -25.14 26.59
CA PRO A 225 -16.89 -23.77 26.67
C PRO A 225 -17.89 -22.67 26.28
N GLN A 226 -18.63 -22.88 25.20
CA GLN A 226 -19.51 -21.86 24.61
C GLN A 226 -20.64 -21.42 25.56
N PRO A 227 -21.46 -22.32 26.15
CA PRO A 227 -22.43 -21.94 27.17
C PRO A 227 -21.79 -21.37 28.44
N PHE A 228 -20.61 -21.85 28.83
CA PHE A 228 -19.91 -21.35 30.01
C PHE A 228 -19.53 -19.87 29.87
N PHE A 229 -18.81 -19.52 28.80
CA PHE A 229 -18.34 -18.15 28.60
C PHE A 229 -19.48 -17.17 28.27
N VAL A 230 -20.57 -17.63 27.65
CA VAL A 230 -21.80 -16.82 27.51
C VAL A 230 -22.35 -16.41 28.88
N ARG A 231 -22.39 -17.32 29.85
CA ARG A 231 -22.84 -16.99 31.22
C ARG A 231 -21.90 -16.01 31.92
N ILE A 232 -20.59 -16.17 31.76
CA ILE A 232 -19.60 -15.22 32.30
C ILE A 232 -19.81 -13.82 31.70
N ALA A 233 -19.95 -13.71 30.38
CA ALA A 233 -20.19 -12.45 29.70
C ALA A 233 -21.50 -11.78 30.16
N GLN A 234 -22.58 -12.54 30.27
CA GLN A 234 -23.87 -12.04 30.78
C GLN A 234 -23.81 -11.63 32.26
N GLY A 235 -23.08 -12.39 33.09
CA GLY A 235 -22.83 -12.05 34.49
C GLY A 235 -22.08 -10.74 34.63
N MET A 236 -21.02 -10.55 33.84
CA MET A 236 -20.24 -9.30 33.83
C MET A 236 -21.10 -8.13 33.37
N ALA A 237 -21.88 -8.28 32.30
CA ALA A 237 -22.82 -7.26 31.86
C ALA A 237 -23.86 -6.93 32.96
N ARG A 238 -24.36 -7.92 33.70
CA ARG A 238 -25.28 -7.69 34.83
C ARG A 238 -24.64 -6.86 35.94
N LEU A 239 -23.45 -7.25 36.41
CA LEU A 239 -22.73 -6.54 37.49
C LEU A 239 -22.53 -5.05 37.16
N MET A 240 -22.22 -4.77 35.89
CA MET A 240 -21.94 -3.45 35.36
C MET A 240 -23.20 -2.59 35.17
N GLN A 241 -24.27 -3.17 34.58
CA GLN A 241 -25.43 -2.41 34.09
C GLN A 241 -26.61 -2.32 35.06
N GLN A 242 -26.79 -3.31 35.94
CA GLN A 242 -27.98 -3.39 36.77
C GLN A 242 -28.10 -2.15 37.67
N ARG A 243 -29.25 -1.49 37.70
CA ARG A 243 -29.46 -0.35 38.61
C ARG A 243 -29.79 -0.85 40.02
N THR A 244 -29.04 -0.38 41.01
CA THR A 244 -29.30 -0.58 42.45
C THR A 244 -29.55 0.76 43.12
N THR A 245 -29.74 0.76 44.44
CA THR A 245 -29.80 1.98 45.26
C THR A 245 -28.54 2.86 45.13
N ASP A 246 -27.38 2.24 44.86
CA ASP A 246 -26.11 2.91 44.65
C ASP A 246 -25.87 3.30 43.16
N GLY A 247 -26.86 3.10 42.29
CA GLY A 247 -26.78 3.41 40.87
C GLY A 247 -26.33 2.24 39.99
N TYR A 248 -25.54 2.52 38.96
CA TYR A 248 -25.00 1.55 38.01
C TYR A 248 -23.55 1.96 37.66
N VAL A 249 -22.76 1.02 37.11
CA VAL A 249 -21.36 1.27 36.77
C VAL A 249 -21.27 1.83 35.34
N PHE A 250 -21.43 0.97 34.33
CA PHE A 250 -21.48 1.34 32.92
C PHE A 250 -22.51 0.49 32.18
N ARG A 251 -23.08 1.04 31.12
CA ARG A 251 -23.87 0.31 30.12
C ARG A 251 -22.92 -0.51 29.26
N VAL A 252 -23.18 -1.79 29.03
CA VAL A 252 -22.30 -2.69 28.26
C VAL A 252 -22.96 -3.02 26.92
N ASP A 253 -22.26 -2.75 25.84
CA ASP A 253 -22.68 -3.12 24.48
C ASP A 253 -21.81 -4.27 23.96
N LEU A 254 -22.45 -5.37 23.56
CA LEU A 254 -21.80 -6.57 23.01
C LEU A 254 -22.11 -6.77 21.52
N ARG A 255 -22.63 -5.74 20.84
CA ARG A 255 -23.11 -5.83 19.44
C ARG A 255 -22.01 -5.68 18.40
N LEU A 256 -20.80 -5.25 18.76
CA LEU A 256 -19.67 -5.15 17.82
C LEU A 256 -19.01 -6.50 17.49
N ARG A 257 -19.48 -7.60 18.10
CA ARG A 257 -19.00 -8.95 17.81
C ARG A 257 -19.35 -9.39 16.37
N PRO A 258 -18.64 -10.37 15.79
CA PRO A 258 -18.97 -10.98 14.50
C PRO A 258 -20.43 -11.38 14.38
N ASP A 259 -21.12 -10.96 13.31
CA ASP A 259 -22.54 -11.21 13.03
C ASP A 259 -23.43 -11.26 14.30
N PRO A 260 -23.69 -10.13 14.95
CA PRO A 260 -24.37 -10.09 16.25
C PRO A 260 -25.84 -10.55 16.18
N ALA A 261 -26.41 -10.72 14.99
CA ALA A 261 -27.74 -11.28 14.81
C ALA A 261 -27.76 -12.80 14.96
N SER A 262 -26.67 -13.48 14.57
CA SER A 262 -26.60 -14.95 14.51
C SER A 262 -25.62 -15.57 15.51
N THR A 263 -24.74 -14.77 16.13
CA THR A 263 -23.73 -15.29 17.07
C THR A 263 -24.09 -15.07 18.55
N PRO A 264 -23.69 -16.00 19.44
CA PRO A 264 -23.77 -15.79 20.89
C PRO A 264 -22.90 -14.62 21.35
N VAL A 265 -23.17 -14.10 22.55
CA VAL A 265 -22.45 -12.93 23.11
C VAL A 265 -20.98 -13.18 23.42
N ALA A 266 -20.56 -14.45 23.52
CA ALA A 266 -19.17 -14.86 23.54
C ALA A 266 -18.92 -15.76 22.32
N VAL A 267 -17.86 -15.55 21.55
CA VAL A 267 -17.61 -16.29 20.29
C VAL A 267 -16.27 -17.01 20.38
N SER A 268 -16.13 -18.21 19.83
CA SER A 268 -14.80 -18.85 19.81
C SER A 268 -13.83 -18.07 18.91
N ALA A 269 -12.55 -17.99 19.30
CA ALA A 269 -11.52 -17.29 18.51
C ALA A 269 -11.45 -17.83 17.08
N ALA A 270 -11.45 -19.15 16.91
CA ALA A 270 -11.50 -19.81 15.61
C ALA A 270 -12.72 -19.41 14.76
N SER A 271 -13.91 -19.32 15.35
CA SER A 271 -15.11 -18.86 14.63
C SER A 271 -14.99 -17.39 14.19
N ALA A 272 -14.42 -16.54 15.05
CA ALA A 272 -14.22 -15.12 14.75
C ALA A 272 -13.23 -14.92 13.59
N LEU A 273 -12.10 -15.64 13.60
CA LEU A 273 -11.10 -15.59 12.52
C LEU A 273 -11.70 -16.03 11.18
N ASN A 274 -12.42 -17.15 11.16
CA ASN A 274 -13.13 -17.63 9.96
C ASN A 274 -14.14 -16.60 9.43
N TYR A 275 -14.85 -15.89 10.31
CA TYR A 275 -15.79 -14.84 9.91
C TYR A 275 -15.04 -13.64 9.30
N TYR A 276 -14.00 -13.11 9.96
CA TYR A 276 -13.27 -11.95 9.46
C TYR A 276 -12.56 -12.24 8.13
N GLU A 277 -12.10 -13.47 7.92
CA GLU A 277 -11.51 -13.89 6.64
C GLU A 277 -12.53 -13.94 5.50
N ARG A 278 -13.76 -14.43 5.76
CA ARG A 278 -14.77 -14.70 4.72
C ARG A 278 -15.75 -13.56 4.47
N GLU A 279 -16.22 -12.92 5.53
CA GLU A 279 -17.37 -12.01 5.52
C GLU A 279 -17.07 -10.62 6.10
N GLY A 280 -15.87 -10.44 6.68
CA GLY A 280 -15.48 -9.24 7.40
C GLY A 280 -15.59 -7.96 6.55
N ARG A 281 -16.42 -7.03 7.03
CA ARG A 281 -16.77 -5.78 6.36
C ARG A 281 -15.80 -4.66 6.69
N THR A 282 -15.80 -3.63 5.86
CA THR A 282 -14.99 -2.41 6.02
C THR A 282 -15.08 -1.78 7.41
N TRP A 283 -16.30 -1.55 7.90
CA TRP A 283 -16.52 -0.84 9.14
C TRP A 283 -16.03 -1.66 10.35
N GLU A 284 -16.02 -2.99 10.24
CA GLU A 284 -15.45 -3.89 11.26
C GLU A 284 -13.93 -3.74 11.31
N ARG A 285 -13.26 -3.48 10.17
CA ARG A 285 -11.83 -3.15 10.13
C ARG A 285 -11.56 -1.85 10.87
N ALA A 286 -12.33 -0.79 10.56
CA ALA A 286 -12.21 0.51 11.23
C ALA A 286 -12.46 0.40 12.74
N ALA A 287 -13.45 -0.39 13.16
CA ALA A 287 -13.72 -0.66 14.57
C ALA A 287 -12.55 -1.39 15.26
N MET A 288 -11.94 -2.37 14.58
CA MET A 288 -10.82 -3.17 15.11
C MET A 288 -9.51 -2.39 15.26
N ILE A 289 -9.35 -1.22 14.63
CA ILE A 289 -8.20 -0.32 14.88
C ILE A 289 -8.08 0.01 16.37
N LYS A 290 -9.22 0.24 17.03
CA LYS A 290 -9.26 0.64 18.45
C LYS A 290 -9.34 -0.56 19.39
N ALA A 291 -9.25 -1.80 18.92
CA ALA A 291 -9.39 -2.99 19.79
C ALA A 291 -8.21 -3.15 20.77
N THR A 292 -8.52 -3.42 22.04
CA THR A 292 -7.52 -3.65 23.10
C THR A 292 -7.98 -4.73 24.08
N PRO A 293 -7.16 -5.73 24.43
CA PRO A 293 -7.50 -6.68 25.48
C PRO A 293 -7.59 -5.95 26.82
N CYS A 294 -8.75 -5.98 27.47
CA CYS A 294 -8.98 -5.25 28.72
C CYS A 294 -9.19 -6.16 29.94
N ALA A 295 -9.71 -7.38 29.75
CA ALA A 295 -9.94 -8.35 30.81
C ALA A 295 -9.89 -9.79 30.29
N GLY A 296 -9.89 -10.76 31.23
CA GLY A 296 -9.66 -12.17 30.92
C GLY A 296 -8.18 -12.49 30.76
N ASP A 297 -7.87 -13.43 29.88
CA ASP A 297 -6.54 -13.80 29.45
C ASP A 297 -6.00 -12.77 28.44
N LEU A 298 -5.22 -11.82 28.97
CA LEU A 298 -4.60 -10.77 28.16
C LEU A 298 -3.60 -11.31 27.14
N LYS A 299 -2.90 -12.41 27.44
CA LYS A 299 -1.92 -12.99 26.52
C LYS A 299 -2.62 -13.60 25.31
N ALA A 300 -3.69 -14.34 25.55
CA ALA A 300 -4.54 -14.88 24.48
C ALA A 300 -5.19 -13.74 23.66
N GLY A 301 -5.60 -12.65 24.32
CA GLY A 301 -6.13 -11.48 23.63
C GLY A 301 -5.14 -10.79 22.70
N GLU A 302 -3.88 -10.60 23.12
CA GLU A 302 -2.82 -10.05 22.27
C GLU A 302 -2.48 -10.98 21.11
N ALA A 303 -2.45 -12.30 21.34
CA ALA A 303 -2.25 -13.29 20.29
C ALA A 303 -3.35 -13.22 19.23
N LEU A 304 -4.63 -13.19 19.66
CA LEU A 304 -5.78 -13.08 18.76
C LEU A 304 -5.77 -11.77 17.96
N LEU A 305 -5.40 -10.64 18.56
CA LEU A 305 -5.23 -9.38 17.81
C LEU A 305 -4.10 -9.47 16.77
N GLY A 306 -3.03 -10.20 17.08
CA GLY A 306 -1.98 -10.52 16.12
C GLY A 306 -2.49 -11.33 14.91
N GLU A 307 -3.42 -12.25 15.14
CA GLU A 307 -4.06 -13.05 14.09
C GLU A 307 -5.13 -12.28 13.30
N ILE A 308 -5.83 -11.32 13.93
CA ILE A 308 -6.77 -10.40 13.27
C ILE A 308 -6.01 -9.27 12.52
N ALA A 309 -4.75 -9.01 12.85
CA ALA A 309 -3.98 -7.92 12.26
C ALA A 309 -3.93 -7.92 10.73
N PRO A 310 -3.83 -9.06 9.99
CA PRO A 310 -3.89 -9.07 8.54
C PRO A 310 -5.25 -8.66 7.97
N PHE A 311 -6.35 -8.87 8.72
CA PHE A 311 -7.68 -8.37 8.35
C PHE A 311 -7.74 -6.84 8.50
N VAL A 312 -7.15 -6.24 9.53
CA VAL A 312 -7.18 -4.78 9.70
C VAL A 312 -6.15 -4.08 8.81
N TRP A 313 -4.91 -4.59 8.81
CA TRP A 313 -3.72 -3.93 8.27
C TRP A 313 -3.22 -4.59 6.99
N ARG A 314 -3.96 -4.41 5.89
CA ARG A 314 -3.60 -4.98 4.59
C ARG A 314 -2.25 -4.44 4.10
N LYS A 315 -1.25 -5.30 3.91
CA LYS A 315 0.09 -4.90 3.42
C LYS A 315 0.07 -4.33 1.98
N HIS A 316 -0.98 -4.65 1.24
CA HIS A 316 -1.24 -4.16 -0.11
C HIS A 316 -2.57 -3.41 -0.09
N LEU A 317 -2.60 -2.17 -0.59
CA LEU A 317 -3.84 -1.50 -0.97
C LEU A 317 -4.42 -2.30 -2.15
N ASP A 318 -5.34 -3.20 -1.84
CA ASP A 318 -6.13 -3.94 -2.82
C ASP A 318 -7.42 -3.18 -3.14
N PHE A 319 -8.15 -3.62 -4.16
CA PHE A 319 -9.40 -2.99 -4.60
C PHE A 319 -10.47 -2.92 -3.51
N ALA A 320 -10.43 -3.85 -2.56
CA ALA A 320 -11.31 -3.85 -1.41
C ALA A 320 -10.96 -2.72 -0.44
N ALA A 321 -9.67 -2.41 -0.22
CA ALA A 321 -9.23 -1.33 0.65
C ALA A 321 -9.62 0.08 0.17
N LEU A 322 -9.74 0.30 -1.15
CA LEU A 322 -10.21 1.58 -1.71
C LEU A 322 -11.74 1.68 -1.76
N ALA A 323 -12.43 0.58 -2.07
CA ALA A 323 -13.90 0.50 -1.93
C ALA A 323 -14.35 0.74 -0.49
N ASP A 324 -13.58 0.24 0.48
CA ASP A 324 -13.74 0.45 1.90
C ASP A 324 -13.75 1.95 2.27
N VAL A 325 -12.78 2.73 1.76
CA VAL A 325 -12.71 4.18 1.96
C VAL A 325 -13.95 4.91 1.41
N HIS A 326 -14.44 4.50 0.24
CA HIS A 326 -15.63 5.09 -0.40
C HIS A 326 -16.96 4.61 0.24
N ASP A 327 -17.03 3.39 0.78
CA ASP A 327 -18.19 2.89 1.52
C ASP A 327 -18.33 3.61 2.87
N MET A 328 -17.20 3.91 3.53
CA MET A 328 -17.19 4.79 4.71
C MET A 328 -17.73 6.19 4.38
N LYS A 329 -17.36 6.76 3.21
CA LYS A 329 -17.90 8.04 2.71
C LYS A 329 -19.41 7.97 2.43
N ARG A 330 -19.90 6.92 1.75
CA ARG A 330 -21.33 6.75 1.42
C ARG A 330 -22.21 6.54 2.64
N GLN A 331 -21.80 5.69 3.58
CA GLN A 331 -22.57 5.41 4.79
C GLN A 331 -22.75 6.67 5.66
N MET A 332 -21.77 7.58 5.66
CA MET A 332 -21.89 8.87 6.36
C MET A 332 -22.89 9.83 5.71
N HIS A 333 -22.91 9.95 4.38
CA HIS A 333 -23.88 10.79 3.68
C HIS A 333 -25.32 10.25 3.71
N ALA A 334 -25.50 8.94 3.92
CA ALA A 334 -26.80 8.29 4.02
C ALA A 334 -27.52 8.55 5.37
N TYR A 335 -26.78 8.81 6.45
CA TYR A 335 -27.33 9.25 7.73
C TYR A 335 -27.69 10.75 7.69
N LYS A 336 -28.70 11.09 6.87
CA LYS A 336 -29.23 12.44 6.70
C LYS A 336 -30.06 12.87 7.91
N GLY A 337 -29.52 13.82 8.68
CA GLY A 337 -30.28 14.60 9.67
C GLY A 337 -29.73 16.01 9.96
N HIS A 338 -28.46 16.29 9.65
CA HIS A 338 -27.81 17.56 10.09
C HIS A 338 -26.92 18.13 8.98
N SER A 339 -27.52 18.59 7.87
CA SER A 339 -26.80 19.04 6.67
C SER A 339 -26.05 20.37 6.83
N GLU A 340 -26.35 21.15 7.87
CA GLU A 340 -25.77 22.47 8.11
C GLU A 340 -25.06 22.55 9.47
N ILE A 341 -23.95 23.28 9.49
CA ILE A 341 -23.25 23.63 10.72
C ILE A 341 -24.11 24.67 11.44
N ALA A 342 -24.53 24.36 12.66
CA ALA A 342 -25.35 25.21 13.51
C ALA A 342 -24.74 25.27 14.92
N VAL A 343 -25.30 26.11 15.78
CA VAL A 343 -24.93 26.16 17.21
C VAL A 343 -26.01 25.45 18.01
N GLU A 344 -27.23 26.00 18.02
CA GLU A 344 -28.39 25.39 18.68
C GLU A 344 -28.75 24.05 18.02
N GLY A 345 -28.95 23.01 18.82
CA GLY A 345 -29.33 21.68 18.32
C GLY A 345 -28.24 20.96 17.51
N HIS A 346 -27.03 21.50 17.40
CA HIS A 346 -25.98 20.84 16.63
C HIS A 346 -25.43 19.62 17.38
N ASN A 347 -25.32 18.50 16.66
CA ASN A 347 -24.74 17.28 17.20
C ASN A 347 -23.21 17.31 17.06
N ILE A 348 -22.48 17.53 18.15
CA ILE A 348 -21.02 17.71 18.12
C ILE A 348 -20.25 16.43 17.73
N LYS A 349 -20.89 15.26 17.77
CA LYS A 349 -20.27 13.98 17.42
C LYS A 349 -20.53 13.62 15.96
N GLN A 350 -21.80 13.60 15.55
CA GLN A 350 -22.26 13.12 14.24
C GLN A 350 -22.54 14.24 13.23
N GLY A 351 -22.66 15.49 13.68
CA GLY A 351 -22.83 16.66 12.82
C GLY A 351 -21.58 16.97 12.01
N ARG A 352 -21.76 17.77 10.94
CA ARG A 352 -20.66 18.19 10.06
C ARG A 352 -19.61 18.96 10.85
N GLY A 353 -18.34 18.62 10.67
CA GLY A 353 -17.22 19.16 11.45
C GLY A 353 -17.06 18.55 12.85
N GLY A 354 -17.88 17.55 13.21
CA GLY A 354 -17.89 16.95 14.53
C GLY A 354 -16.74 15.97 14.80
N ILE A 355 -16.72 15.44 16.02
CA ILE A 355 -15.67 14.51 16.52
C ILE A 355 -15.48 13.32 15.58
N ARG A 356 -16.58 12.77 15.06
CA ARG A 356 -16.54 11.56 14.22
C ARG A 356 -15.83 11.79 12.88
N GLU A 357 -15.91 12.99 12.30
CA GLU A 357 -15.15 13.32 11.08
C GLU A 357 -13.65 13.34 11.35
N ILE A 358 -13.21 13.81 12.53
CA ILE A 358 -11.79 13.79 12.93
C ILE A 358 -11.30 12.35 13.14
N GLU A 359 -12.08 11.53 13.85
CA GLU A 359 -11.76 10.11 14.06
C GLU A 359 -11.65 9.37 12.74
N PHE A 360 -12.60 9.60 11.82
CA PHE A 360 -12.58 8.99 10.51
C PHE A 360 -11.46 9.50 9.61
N PHE A 361 -11.13 10.79 9.67
CA PHE A 361 -9.99 11.34 8.94
C PHE A 361 -8.72 10.57 9.28
N ALA A 362 -8.44 10.38 10.58
CA ALA A 362 -7.30 9.59 11.03
C ALA A 362 -7.42 8.12 10.63
N GLN A 363 -8.54 7.45 10.94
CA GLN A 363 -8.73 6.02 10.70
C GLN A 363 -8.68 5.63 9.21
N THR A 364 -9.21 6.49 8.34
CA THR A 364 -9.18 6.28 6.88
C THR A 364 -7.73 6.18 6.41
N GLN A 365 -6.89 7.14 6.82
CA GLN A 365 -5.46 7.14 6.49
C GLN A 365 -4.73 5.95 7.14
N GLN A 366 -5.10 5.56 8.36
CA GLN A 366 -4.55 4.36 9.01
C GLN A 366 -4.89 3.07 8.25
N LEU A 367 -6.10 2.93 7.71
CA LEU A 367 -6.48 1.76 6.91
C LEU A 367 -5.71 1.72 5.57
N ILE A 368 -5.49 2.88 4.97
CA ILE A 368 -4.71 3.03 3.72
C ILE A 368 -3.23 2.67 3.96
N ALA A 369 -2.62 3.22 5.00
CA ALA A 369 -1.16 3.22 5.15
C ALA A 369 -0.64 2.24 6.23
N GLY A 370 -1.45 1.89 7.22
CA GLY A 370 -1.07 1.11 8.40
C GLY A 370 -0.57 -0.30 8.10
N GLY A 371 -0.97 -0.88 6.96
CA GLY A 371 -0.40 -2.13 6.47
C GLY A 371 1.11 -2.08 6.19
N ARG A 372 1.59 -0.98 5.60
CA ARG A 372 2.99 -0.75 5.23
C ARG A 372 3.78 0.01 6.31
N HIS A 373 3.09 0.82 7.10
CA HIS A 373 3.68 1.64 8.15
C HIS A 373 3.12 1.23 9.53
N PRO A 374 3.73 0.24 10.21
CA PRO A 374 3.26 -0.23 11.51
C PRO A 374 3.16 0.86 12.59
N ARG A 375 3.94 1.94 12.48
CA ARG A 375 3.85 3.10 13.38
C ARG A 375 2.51 3.84 13.31
N LEU A 376 1.73 3.68 12.24
CA LEU A 376 0.38 4.24 12.11
C LEU A 376 -0.70 3.37 12.78
N ARG A 377 -0.36 2.20 13.35
CA ARG A 377 -1.33 1.28 13.98
C ARG A 377 -1.67 1.68 15.43
N THR A 378 -1.57 2.98 15.73
CA THR A 378 -1.91 3.55 17.04
C THR A 378 -3.43 3.58 17.20
N LYS A 379 -3.90 3.59 18.45
CA LYS A 379 -5.33 3.47 18.75
C LYS A 379 -5.95 4.84 19.03
N GLN A 380 -5.18 5.71 19.67
CA GLN A 380 -5.54 7.09 20.00
C GLN A 380 -5.59 7.94 18.72
N THR A 381 -6.66 8.74 18.58
CA THR A 381 -6.87 9.60 17.42
C THR A 381 -5.80 10.70 17.34
N LEU A 382 -5.43 11.32 18.45
CA LEU A 382 -4.38 12.36 18.44
C LEU A 382 -3.00 11.79 18.13
N GLU A 383 -2.64 10.63 18.68
CA GLU A 383 -1.38 9.98 18.32
C GLU A 383 -1.37 9.59 16.84
N ALA A 384 -2.49 9.09 16.30
CA ALA A 384 -2.59 8.80 14.86
C ALA A 384 -2.32 10.05 14.00
N LEU A 385 -2.83 11.23 14.37
CA LEU A 385 -2.53 12.48 13.67
C LEU A 385 -1.04 12.85 13.75
N ASP A 386 -0.40 12.69 14.90
CA ASP A 386 1.05 12.92 15.05
C ASP A 386 1.86 11.96 14.17
N ARG A 387 1.50 10.67 14.14
CA ARG A 387 2.17 9.67 13.29
C ARG A 387 1.95 9.91 11.80
N LEU A 388 0.81 10.50 11.41
CA LEU A 388 0.54 10.89 10.03
C LEU A 388 1.46 12.03 9.57
N VAL A 389 1.78 12.99 10.46
CA VAL A 389 2.80 14.03 10.18
C VAL A 389 4.19 13.41 10.08
N GLU A 390 4.58 12.54 11.01
CA GLU A 390 5.87 11.85 10.98
C GLU A 390 6.09 11.05 9.68
N GLY A 391 5.00 10.57 9.06
CA GLY A 391 5.01 9.86 7.79
C GLY A 391 4.73 10.74 6.56
N GLU A 392 4.66 12.07 6.71
CA GLU A 392 4.40 13.07 5.65
C GLU A 392 3.03 12.89 4.94
N TRP A 393 2.04 12.28 5.59
CA TRP A 393 0.69 12.09 5.04
C TRP A 393 -0.20 13.32 5.19
N ILE A 394 0.07 14.15 6.21
CA ILE A 394 -0.60 15.42 6.47
C ILE A 394 0.43 16.46 6.93
N THR A 395 0.08 17.74 6.81
CA THR A 395 0.95 18.83 7.27
C THR A 395 0.81 19.06 8.78
N ASP A 396 1.82 19.67 9.41
CA ASP A 396 1.76 20.09 10.81
C ASP A 396 0.51 20.95 11.09
N GLN A 397 0.16 21.84 10.16
CA GLN A 397 -1.03 22.68 10.27
C GLN A 397 -2.32 21.86 10.37
N VAL A 398 -2.49 20.84 9.53
CA VAL A 398 -3.68 19.97 9.57
C VAL A 398 -3.74 19.23 10.91
N ARG A 399 -2.61 18.71 11.38
CA ARG A 399 -2.51 18.05 12.69
C ARG A 399 -2.90 19.00 13.81
N ASP A 400 -2.32 20.19 13.88
CA ASP A 400 -2.59 21.18 14.93
C ASP A 400 -4.08 21.56 14.95
N GLU A 401 -4.64 21.90 13.79
CA GLU A 401 -6.04 22.33 13.69
C GLU A 401 -7.03 21.23 14.06
N LEU A 402 -6.80 19.98 13.63
CA LEU A 402 -7.64 18.84 13.98
C LEU A 402 -7.47 18.42 15.44
N ALA A 403 -6.25 18.47 15.98
CA ALA A 403 -5.99 18.13 17.37
C ALA A 403 -6.65 19.12 18.33
N ASP A 404 -6.58 20.42 18.02
CA ASP A 404 -7.24 21.46 18.81
C ASP A 404 -8.77 21.34 18.73
N ALA A 405 -9.31 21.08 17.53
CA ALA A 405 -10.74 20.81 17.36
C ALA A 405 -11.19 19.57 18.15
N TYR A 406 -10.42 18.48 18.11
CA TYR A 406 -10.74 17.27 18.85
C TYR A 406 -10.78 17.53 20.36
N ARG A 407 -9.74 18.16 20.92
CA ARG A 407 -9.71 18.50 22.36
C ARG A 407 -10.87 19.39 22.76
N PHE A 408 -11.17 20.41 21.96
CA PHE A 408 -12.28 21.33 22.22
C PHE A 408 -13.63 20.63 22.18
N LEU A 409 -13.92 19.89 21.10
CA LEU A 409 -15.20 19.20 20.94
C LEU A 409 -15.39 18.11 22.01
N ARG A 410 -14.33 17.42 22.43
CA ARG A 410 -14.37 16.48 23.57
C ARG A 410 -14.68 17.18 24.88
N LYS A 411 -14.10 18.37 25.14
CA LYS A 411 -14.47 19.20 26.30
C LYS A 411 -15.97 19.53 26.28
N VAL A 412 -16.50 19.97 25.12
CA VAL A 412 -17.93 20.25 24.96
C VAL A 412 -18.78 18.99 25.21
N GLU A 413 -18.39 17.85 24.63
CA GLU A 413 -19.07 16.56 24.85
C GLU A 413 -19.11 16.17 26.31
N HIS A 414 -17.99 16.31 27.01
CA HIS A 414 -17.90 15.96 28.43
C HIS A 414 -18.82 16.84 29.27
N ARG A 415 -18.84 18.17 29.03
CA ARG A 415 -19.75 19.07 29.77
C ARG A 415 -21.21 18.75 29.52
N LEU A 416 -21.60 18.40 28.28
CA LEU A 416 -22.98 17.98 27.99
C LEU A 416 -23.37 16.74 28.80
N GLN A 417 -22.48 15.75 28.86
CA GLN A 417 -22.72 14.49 29.57
C GLN A 417 -22.71 14.68 31.10
N MET A 418 -21.89 15.59 31.63
CA MET A 418 -21.83 15.89 33.06
C MET A 418 -23.11 16.49 33.62
N VAL A 419 -23.95 17.16 32.81
CA VAL A 419 -25.18 17.79 33.31
C VAL A 419 -26.09 16.76 34.00
N ALA A 420 -26.34 15.63 33.36
CA ALA A 420 -27.32 14.64 33.81
C ALA A 420 -26.82 13.18 33.78
N ASP A 421 -25.53 12.92 33.54
CA ASP A 421 -24.98 11.57 33.26
C ASP A 421 -25.64 10.89 32.05
N GLU A 422 -26.04 11.67 31.04
CA GLU A 422 -26.76 11.20 29.85
C GLU A 422 -25.86 11.11 28.62
N GLN A 423 -26.13 10.14 27.73
CA GLN A 423 -25.42 9.98 26.45
C GLN A 423 -25.94 10.97 25.40
N THR A 424 -25.92 12.26 25.74
CA THR A 424 -26.25 13.32 24.80
C THR A 424 -25.00 13.80 24.06
N HIS A 425 -25.19 14.08 22.77
CA HIS A 425 -24.21 14.70 21.88
C HIS A 425 -24.77 15.97 21.23
N THR A 426 -26.01 16.33 21.57
CA THR A 426 -26.74 17.42 20.94
C THR A 426 -26.70 18.61 21.87
N LEU A 427 -26.25 19.74 21.33
CA LEU A 427 -26.25 21.03 22.00
C LEU A 427 -27.68 21.52 22.30
N PRO A 428 -27.92 22.25 23.41
CA PRO A 428 -29.25 22.80 23.71
C PRO A 428 -29.87 23.56 22.52
N GLU A 429 -31.18 23.40 22.33
CA GLU A 429 -31.92 24.07 21.25
C GLU A 429 -32.33 25.49 21.63
N ASP A 430 -32.57 25.76 22.92
CA ASP A 430 -33.00 27.05 23.41
C ASP A 430 -31.81 27.93 23.82
N ALA A 431 -31.89 29.22 23.49
CA ALA A 431 -30.79 30.17 23.70
C ALA A 431 -30.46 30.39 25.18
N GLU A 432 -31.44 30.25 26.09
CA GLU A 432 -31.22 30.46 27.53
C GLU A 432 -30.43 29.29 28.15
N THR A 433 -30.81 28.05 27.85
CA THR A 433 -30.06 26.86 28.28
C THR A 433 -28.70 26.81 27.60
N MET A 434 -28.59 27.26 26.34
CA MET A 434 -27.30 27.42 25.67
C MET A 434 -26.38 28.43 26.37
N GLU A 435 -26.91 29.58 26.82
CA GLU A 435 -26.17 30.57 27.60
C GLU A 435 -25.65 29.97 28.91
N ARG A 436 -26.50 29.27 29.66
CA ARG A 436 -26.10 28.57 30.91
C ARG A 436 -25.02 27.52 30.63
N PHE A 437 -25.17 26.76 29.56
CA PHE A 437 -24.20 25.75 29.14
C PHE A 437 -22.85 26.36 28.71
N ALA A 438 -22.87 27.45 27.94
CA ALA A 438 -21.66 28.17 27.54
C ALA A 438 -20.89 28.70 28.75
N ARG A 439 -21.60 29.22 29.75
CA ARG A 439 -21.03 29.66 31.01
C ARG A 439 -20.48 28.51 31.86
N PHE A 440 -21.15 27.36 31.87
CA PHE A 440 -20.62 26.14 32.49
C PHE A 440 -19.30 25.66 31.85
N LEU A 441 -19.14 25.86 30.55
CA LEU A 441 -17.88 25.63 29.83
C LEU A 441 -16.78 26.68 30.11
N GLY A 442 -17.10 27.78 30.79
CA GLY A 442 -16.18 28.87 31.14
C GLY A 442 -16.22 30.09 30.20
N PHE A 443 -17.11 30.11 29.20
CA PHE A 443 -17.29 31.26 28.31
C PHE A 443 -18.09 32.39 28.98
N SER A 444 -17.91 33.62 28.51
CA SER A 444 -18.67 34.78 29.00
C SER A 444 -20.17 34.68 28.71
N ASP A 445 -20.49 34.17 27.52
CA ASP A 445 -21.83 34.14 26.97
C ASP A 445 -21.90 33.14 25.79
N ARG A 446 -23.13 32.91 25.31
CA ARG A 446 -23.45 32.05 24.17
C ARG A 446 -22.73 32.46 22.89
N ASN A 447 -22.55 33.76 22.63
CA ASN A 447 -21.94 34.24 21.39
C ASN A 447 -20.43 34.00 21.35
N ALA A 448 -19.75 34.18 22.47
CA ALA A 448 -18.33 33.84 22.62
C ALA A 448 -18.10 32.35 22.39
N PHE A 449 -18.95 31.49 22.95
CA PHE A 449 -18.91 30.04 22.72
C PHE A 449 -19.19 29.69 21.24
N ALA A 450 -20.25 30.25 20.66
CA ALA A 450 -20.64 30.01 19.27
C ALA A 450 -19.52 30.34 18.28
N LEU A 451 -18.81 31.45 18.48
CA LEU A 451 -17.70 31.86 17.61
C LEU A 451 -16.59 30.80 17.58
N VAL A 452 -16.19 30.30 18.74
CA VAL A 452 -15.14 29.27 18.87
C VAL A 452 -15.61 27.93 18.30
N LEU A 453 -16.82 27.50 18.64
CA LEU A 453 -17.40 26.25 18.14
C LEU A 453 -17.47 26.23 16.61
N LEU A 454 -18.03 27.27 15.99
CA LEU A 454 -18.16 27.38 14.54
C LEU A 454 -16.79 27.42 13.85
N GLY A 455 -15.77 28.01 14.49
CA GLY A 455 -14.40 28.01 14.00
C GLY A 455 -13.83 26.59 13.88
N HIS A 456 -14.00 25.77 14.93
CA HIS A 456 -13.54 24.37 14.91
C HIS A 456 -14.33 23.52 13.91
N LEU A 457 -15.67 23.57 13.93
CA LEU A 457 -16.51 22.77 13.03
C LEU A 457 -16.19 23.03 11.55
N LYS A 458 -15.98 24.30 11.17
CA LYS A 458 -15.64 24.67 9.78
C LYS A 458 -14.26 24.16 9.36
N ARG A 459 -13.25 24.25 10.24
CA ARG A 459 -11.89 23.72 9.94
C ARG A 459 -11.90 22.21 9.75
N VAL A 460 -12.58 21.48 10.63
CA VAL A 460 -12.73 20.02 10.50
C VAL A 460 -13.41 19.68 9.17
N GLN A 461 -14.53 20.34 8.87
CA GLN A 461 -15.26 20.09 7.63
C GLN A 461 -14.42 20.39 6.38
N GLN A 462 -13.59 21.44 6.41
CA GLN A 462 -12.69 21.79 5.32
C GLN A 462 -11.65 20.69 5.08
N HIS A 463 -10.92 20.26 6.12
CA HIS A 463 -9.91 19.20 6.01
C HIS A 463 -10.53 17.87 5.59
N TYR A 464 -11.69 17.54 6.16
CA TYR A 464 -12.41 16.33 5.81
C TYR A 464 -12.89 16.33 4.35
N SER A 465 -13.32 17.48 3.82
CA SER A 465 -13.76 17.58 2.42
C SER A 465 -12.58 17.44 1.46
N HIS A 466 -11.45 18.10 1.76
CA HIS A 466 -10.22 18.01 0.96
C HIS A 466 -9.67 16.58 0.87
N LEU A 467 -9.85 15.73 1.90
CA LEU A 467 -9.45 14.32 1.88
C LEU A 467 -10.06 13.55 0.68
N PHE A 468 -11.19 14.01 0.14
CA PHE A 468 -11.94 13.33 -0.92
C PHE A 468 -12.15 14.15 -2.20
N GLU A 469 -11.56 15.34 -2.32
CA GLU A 469 -11.77 16.25 -3.46
C GLU A 469 -10.96 15.90 -4.72
N GLY A 470 -10.13 14.85 -4.68
CA GLY A 470 -9.34 14.36 -5.82
C GLY A 470 -10.00 13.30 -6.72
N GLU A 471 -11.17 12.74 -6.39
CA GLU A 471 -11.62 11.46 -7.01
C GLU A 471 -13.06 11.41 -7.57
N VAL A 472 -13.79 12.52 -7.68
CA VAL A 472 -15.10 12.48 -8.35
C VAL A 472 -15.24 13.64 -9.32
N GLY A 473 -14.90 13.37 -10.59
CA GLY A 473 -15.47 14.15 -11.68
C GLY A 473 -16.99 14.13 -11.53
N LYS A 474 -17.60 15.31 -11.42
CA LYS A 474 -19.06 15.44 -11.44
C LYS A 474 -19.58 14.63 -12.63
N LEU A 475 -20.41 13.62 -12.36
CA LEU A 475 -21.22 12.93 -13.36
C LEU A 475 -22.13 13.97 -14.01
N GLU A 476 -21.66 14.60 -15.09
CA GLU A 476 -22.57 15.15 -16.08
C GLU A 476 -23.33 13.94 -16.65
N SER A 477 -24.64 13.91 -16.43
CA SER A 477 -25.50 12.93 -17.10
C SER A 477 -25.36 13.16 -18.60
N LEU A 478 -24.75 12.20 -19.31
CA LEU A 478 -24.68 12.25 -20.76
C LEU A 478 -26.11 12.28 -21.33
N PRO A 479 -26.49 13.27 -22.15
CA PRO A 479 -27.86 13.49 -22.61
C PRO A 479 -28.28 12.55 -23.76
N PHE A 480 -27.67 11.36 -23.87
CA PHE A 480 -27.80 10.47 -25.02
C PHE A 480 -28.48 9.15 -24.65
N GLU A 481 -29.34 8.64 -25.53
CA GLU A 481 -29.97 7.34 -25.37
C GLU A 481 -29.16 6.29 -26.13
N PHE A 482 -28.12 5.75 -25.48
CA PHE A 482 -27.24 4.74 -26.08
C PHE A 482 -27.95 3.46 -26.56
N GLN A 483 -29.19 3.21 -26.12
CA GLN A 483 -30.01 2.08 -26.56
C GLN A 483 -30.42 2.15 -28.04
N ASN A 484 -30.44 3.35 -28.63
CA ASN A 484 -30.85 3.56 -30.02
C ASN A 484 -29.69 3.37 -31.02
N GLY A 485 -28.45 3.20 -30.55
CA GLY A 485 -27.27 2.92 -31.40
C GLY A 485 -27.13 3.92 -32.55
N ALA A 486 -26.89 3.43 -33.78
CA ALA A 486 -26.77 4.27 -34.97
C ALA A 486 -28.06 5.02 -35.38
N GLN A 487 -29.19 4.83 -34.70
CA GLN A 487 -30.43 5.57 -34.96
C GLN A 487 -30.53 6.87 -34.14
N ASP A 488 -29.67 7.10 -33.15
CA ASP A 488 -29.60 8.36 -32.39
C ASP A 488 -28.69 9.37 -33.08
N ALA A 489 -29.29 10.33 -33.78
CA ALA A 489 -28.57 11.40 -34.48
C ALA A 489 -27.68 12.24 -33.55
N ARG A 490 -28.07 12.46 -32.28
CA ARG A 490 -27.29 13.27 -31.33
C ARG A 490 -26.02 12.54 -30.89
N LEU A 491 -26.10 11.22 -30.71
CA LEU A 491 -24.94 10.38 -30.41
C LEU A 491 -23.96 10.37 -31.59
N LEU A 492 -24.46 10.24 -32.83
CA LEU A 492 -23.62 10.29 -34.04
C LEU A 492 -22.89 11.63 -34.21
N ASP A 493 -23.60 12.74 -33.99
CA ASP A 493 -23.01 14.08 -34.04
C ASP A 493 -21.93 14.25 -32.96
N HIS A 494 -22.18 13.75 -31.73
CA HIS A 494 -21.20 13.79 -30.64
C HIS A 494 -19.94 12.96 -30.94
N LEU A 495 -20.11 11.72 -31.42
CA LEU A 495 -18.98 10.86 -31.79
C LEU A 495 -18.17 11.46 -32.96
N SER A 496 -18.84 12.06 -33.93
CA SER A 496 -18.18 12.78 -35.03
C SER A 496 -17.40 14.00 -34.53
N ALA A 497 -17.98 14.76 -33.59
CA ALA A 497 -17.33 15.91 -32.98
C ALA A 497 -16.11 15.52 -32.11
N LEU A 498 -16.14 14.33 -31.49
CA LEU A 498 -14.99 13.77 -30.79
C LEU A 498 -13.87 13.31 -31.75
N GLY A 499 -14.17 13.06 -33.03
CA GLY A 499 -13.18 12.70 -34.05
C GLY A 499 -13.27 11.26 -34.59
N PHE A 500 -14.32 10.50 -34.23
CA PHE A 500 -14.54 9.17 -34.82
C PHE A 500 -14.97 9.28 -36.29
N LYS A 501 -14.31 8.53 -37.18
CA LYS A 501 -14.61 8.54 -38.63
C LYS A 501 -15.75 7.59 -38.99
N GLN A 502 -16.05 6.61 -38.14
CA GLN A 502 -17.15 5.65 -38.30
C GLN A 502 -18.13 5.71 -37.11
N PRO A 503 -18.76 6.87 -36.84
CA PRO A 503 -19.60 7.09 -35.66
C PRO A 503 -20.77 6.09 -35.55
N ALA A 504 -21.33 5.65 -36.69
CA ALA A 504 -22.40 4.65 -36.70
C ALA A 504 -21.95 3.28 -36.16
N ALA A 505 -20.75 2.82 -36.56
CA ALA A 505 -20.21 1.55 -36.09
C ALA A 505 -19.87 1.62 -34.58
N VAL A 506 -19.34 2.76 -34.12
CA VAL A 506 -19.06 3.01 -32.69
C VAL A 506 -20.36 3.02 -31.89
N ALA A 507 -21.40 3.72 -32.35
CA ALA A 507 -22.70 3.79 -31.68
C ALA A 507 -23.37 2.41 -31.56
N ASP A 508 -23.33 1.58 -32.61
CA ASP A 508 -23.88 0.22 -32.56
C ASP A 508 -23.12 -0.69 -31.60
N THR A 509 -21.80 -0.50 -31.50
CA THR A 509 -20.95 -1.24 -30.55
C THR A 509 -21.21 -0.82 -29.10
N LEU A 510 -21.39 0.48 -28.84
CA LEU A 510 -21.76 0.99 -27.51
C LEU A 510 -23.12 0.44 -27.06
N ARG A 511 -24.09 0.37 -27.99
CA ARG A 511 -25.38 -0.28 -27.74
C ARG A 511 -25.18 -1.76 -27.37
N LEU A 512 -24.33 -2.47 -28.11
CA LEU A 512 -24.02 -3.87 -27.84
C LEU A 512 -23.39 -4.07 -26.45
N TRP A 513 -22.47 -3.20 -26.04
CA TRP A 513 -21.90 -3.25 -24.70
C TRP A 513 -22.97 -3.10 -23.60
N LEU A 514 -23.86 -2.11 -23.74
CA LEU A 514 -24.90 -1.82 -22.76
C LEU A 514 -26.09 -2.80 -22.80
N SER A 515 -26.24 -3.57 -23.88
CA SER A 515 -27.25 -4.64 -23.97
C SER A 515 -26.92 -5.86 -23.10
N GLY A 516 -25.66 -6.00 -22.65
CA GLY A 516 -25.21 -7.12 -21.83
C GLY A 516 -24.96 -8.42 -22.59
N GLU A 517 -24.84 -8.37 -23.92
CA GLU A 517 -24.52 -9.53 -24.76
C GLU A 517 -23.13 -10.10 -24.49
N TYR A 518 -22.16 -9.25 -24.11
CA TYR A 518 -20.82 -9.69 -23.75
C TYR A 518 -20.81 -10.35 -22.37
N ARG A 519 -20.02 -11.43 -22.23
CA ARG A 519 -19.92 -12.18 -20.96
C ARG A 519 -19.45 -11.28 -19.80
N ALA A 520 -18.54 -10.35 -20.06
CA ALA A 520 -18.07 -9.35 -19.11
C ALA A 520 -19.17 -8.39 -18.61
N LEU A 521 -20.22 -8.17 -19.41
CA LEU A 521 -21.24 -7.14 -19.22
C LEU A 521 -22.62 -7.75 -18.87
N LYS A 522 -22.67 -9.03 -18.49
CA LYS A 522 -23.93 -9.71 -18.16
C LYS A 522 -24.60 -9.21 -16.86
N SER A 523 -23.82 -8.79 -15.87
CA SER A 523 -24.36 -8.24 -14.62
C SER A 523 -24.72 -6.76 -14.77
N GLU A 524 -25.77 -6.32 -14.09
CA GLU A 524 -26.18 -4.90 -14.01
C GLU A 524 -25.05 -4.01 -13.49
N ALA A 525 -24.38 -4.40 -12.40
CA ALA A 525 -23.23 -3.66 -11.84
C ALA A 525 -22.09 -3.41 -12.85
N SER A 526 -21.81 -4.36 -13.74
CA SER A 526 -20.78 -4.18 -14.80
C SER A 526 -21.22 -3.18 -15.85
N ARG A 527 -22.51 -3.17 -16.21
CA ARG A 527 -23.06 -2.22 -17.19
C ARG A 527 -23.11 -0.82 -16.61
N ASP A 528 -23.47 -0.67 -15.35
CA ASP A 528 -23.48 0.61 -14.65
C ASP A 528 -22.05 1.20 -14.53
N ALA A 529 -21.08 0.36 -14.16
CA ALA A 529 -19.67 0.76 -14.10
C ALA A 529 -19.14 1.17 -15.49
N LEU A 530 -19.45 0.39 -16.53
CA LEU A 530 -19.09 0.75 -17.90
C LEU A 530 -19.76 2.07 -18.33
N PHE A 531 -21.06 2.23 -18.07
CA PHE A 531 -21.81 3.43 -18.42
C PHE A 531 -21.20 4.68 -17.79
N ALA A 532 -20.80 4.60 -16.52
CA ALA A 532 -20.10 5.68 -15.82
C ALA A 532 -18.70 5.97 -16.40
N LEU A 533 -18.02 4.95 -16.95
CA LEU A 533 -16.69 5.06 -17.57
C LEU A 533 -16.74 5.65 -19.00
N LEU A 534 -17.85 5.45 -19.74
CA LEU A 534 -17.98 5.82 -21.16
C LEU A 534 -17.49 7.23 -21.52
N PRO A 535 -17.87 8.32 -20.82
CA PRO A 535 -17.42 9.66 -21.22
C PRO A 535 -15.89 9.81 -21.18
N SER A 536 -15.26 9.36 -20.10
CA SER A 536 -13.80 9.41 -19.95
C SER A 536 -13.10 8.48 -20.96
N LEU A 537 -13.63 7.27 -21.15
CA LEU A 537 -13.09 6.31 -22.10
C LEU A 537 -13.16 6.83 -23.55
N LEU A 538 -14.32 7.31 -23.99
CA LEU A 538 -14.50 7.83 -25.34
C LEU A 538 -13.64 9.07 -25.59
N SER A 539 -13.56 9.98 -24.63
CA SER A 539 -12.68 11.15 -24.73
C SER A 539 -11.20 10.75 -24.85
N ASN A 540 -10.75 9.72 -24.13
CA ASN A 540 -9.36 9.27 -24.22
C ASN A 540 -9.06 8.46 -25.47
N LEU A 541 -9.97 7.58 -25.92
CA LEU A 541 -9.83 6.85 -27.19
C LEU A 541 -9.88 7.78 -28.40
N ALA A 542 -10.67 8.86 -28.33
CA ALA A 542 -10.75 9.88 -29.36
C ALA A 542 -9.45 10.67 -29.56
N LYS A 543 -8.55 10.67 -28.56
CA LYS A 543 -7.22 11.31 -28.69
C LYS A 543 -6.24 10.47 -29.51
N ALA A 544 -6.54 9.20 -29.75
CA ALA A 544 -5.68 8.33 -30.54
C ALA A 544 -5.57 8.80 -31.99
N GLU A 545 -4.45 8.53 -32.65
CA GLU A 545 -4.26 8.80 -34.09
C GLU A 545 -5.38 8.21 -34.96
N ASN A 546 -5.83 7.00 -34.63
CA ASN A 546 -6.94 6.33 -35.29
C ASN A 546 -7.99 5.91 -34.24
N PRO A 547 -8.91 6.82 -33.87
CA PRO A 547 -9.91 6.57 -32.84
C PRO A 547 -10.75 5.31 -33.09
N ASP A 548 -11.11 5.05 -34.35
CA ASP A 548 -11.91 3.88 -34.73
C ASP A 548 -11.13 2.56 -34.55
N VAL A 549 -9.81 2.55 -34.79
CA VAL A 549 -8.96 1.37 -34.52
C VAL A 549 -8.76 1.17 -33.02
N ALA A 550 -8.45 2.24 -32.28
CA ALA A 550 -8.29 2.18 -30.82
C ALA A 550 -9.57 1.67 -30.14
N PHE A 551 -10.73 2.16 -30.58
CA PHE A 551 -12.03 1.71 -30.10
C PHE A 551 -12.29 0.23 -30.42
N ARG A 552 -11.99 -0.24 -31.64
CA ARG A 552 -12.12 -1.66 -32.00
C ARG A 552 -11.19 -2.58 -31.21
N GLN A 553 -9.96 -2.13 -30.90
CA GLN A 553 -9.05 -2.89 -30.04
C GLN A 553 -9.59 -2.97 -28.61
N PHE A 554 -10.13 -1.88 -28.08
CA PHE A 554 -10.77 -1.88 -26.76
C PHE A 554 -12.03 -2.77 -26.74
N ASP A 555 -12.83 -2.76 -27.81
CA ASP A 555 -13.97 -3.69 -27.98
C ASP A 555 -13.51 -5.16 -27.97
N SER A 556 -12.47 -5.48 -28.74
CA SER A 556 -11.88 -6.83 -28.78
C SER A 556 -11.37 -7.28 -27.40
N PHE A 557 -10.80 -6.35 -26.63
CA PHE A 557 -10.41 -6.57 -25.24
C PHE A 557 -11.62 -6.84 -24.34
N LEU A 558 -12.70 -6.06 -24.43
CA LEU A 558 -13.92 -6.32 -23.65
C LEU A 558 -14.55 -7.68 -23.97
N GLN A 559 -14.48 -8.12 -25.24
CA GLN A 559 -14.99 -9.43 -25.66
C GLN A 559 -14.23 -10.60 -25.01
N SER A 560 -12.94 -10.45 -24.74
CA SER A 560 -12.11 -11.51 -24.15
C SER A 560 -12.13 -11.53 -22.62
N VAL A 561 -12.65 -10.48 -21.96
CA VAL A 561 -12.78 -10.41 -20.49
C VAL A 561 -13.88 -11.35 -20.00
N GLN A 562 -13.55 -12.22 -19.02
CA GLN A 562 -14.53 -13.14 -18.43
C GLN A 562 -15.23 -12.60 -17.17
N ARG A 563 -14.57 -11.74 -16.38
CA ARG A 563 -15.08 -11.15 -15.12
C ARG A 563 -15.03 -9.62 -15.18
N GLY A 564 -16.02 -9.01 -15.83
CA GLY A 564 -16.01 -7.58 -16.16
C GLY A 564 -16.25 -6.63 -14.98
N ALA A 565 -17.05 -7.02 -13.98
CA ALA A 565 -17.48 -6.11 -12.91
C ALA A 565 -16.31 -5.45 -12.18
N SER A 566 -15.39 -6.25 -11.64
CA SER A 566 -14.24 -5.75 -10.89
C SER A 566 -13.31 -4.87 -11.73
N LEU A 567 -13.06 -5.26 -12.99
CA LEU A 567 -12.21 -4.51 -13.90
C LEU A 567 -12.83 -3.16 -14.30
N LEU A 568 -14.13 -3.13 -14.63
CA LEU A 568 -14.79 -1.91 -15.10
C LEU A 568 -14.98 -0.90 -13.98
N THR A 569 -15.30 -1.35 -12.76
CA THR A 569 -15.34 -0.49 -11.57
C THR A 569 -13.96 0.12 -11.29
N LEU A 570 -12.90 -0.66 -11.46
CA LEU A 570 -11.52 -0.20 -11.30
C LEU A 570 -11.13 0.84 -12.35
N LEU A 571 -11.46 0.62 -13.62
CA LEU A 571 -11.22 1.60 -14.69
C LEU A 571 -12.02 2.88 -14.46
N GLN A 572 -13.28 2.77 -14.03
CA GLN A 572 -14.09 3.92 -13.65
C GLN A 572 -13.42 4.77 -12.55
N GLN A 573 -12.76 4.12 -11.59
CA GLN A 573 -12.12 4.78 -10.45
C GLN A 573 -10.72 5.32 -10.76
N ASN A 574 -10.05 4.84 -11.82
CA ASN A 574 -8.66 5.17 -12.14
C ASN A 574 -8.53 5.80 -13.53
N THR A 575 -8.77 7.10 -13.63
CA THR A 575 -8.69 7.85 -14.89
C THR A 575 -7.31 7.76 -15.56
N GLU A 576 -6.24 7.69 -14.76
CA GLU A 576 -4.88 7.49 -15.28
C GLU A 576 -4.70 6.14 -15.96
N LEU A 577 -5.30 5.07 -15.41
CA LEU A 577 -5.27 3.75 -16.01
C LEU A 577 -6.09 3.70 -17.32
N VAL A 578 -7.22 4.41 -17.37
CA VAL A 578 -8.01 4.57 -18.60
C VAL A 578 -7.19 5.27 -19.67
N SER A 579 -6.48 6.34 -19.30
CA SER A 579 -5.57 7.05 -20.20
C SER A 579 -4.42 6.15 -20.67
N LEU A 580 -3.83 5.35 -19.77
CA LEU A 580 -2.77 4.40 -20.11
C LEU A 580 -3.26 3.31 -21.07
N ILE A 581 -4.44 2.74 -20.83
CA ILE A 581 -5.02 1.73 -21.73
C ILE A 581 -5.32 2.36 -23.08
N ALA A 582 -5.93 3.55 -23.11
CA ALA A 582 -6.20 4.28 -24.34
C ALA A 582 -4.89 4.55 -25.12
N SER A 583 -3.81 4.90 -24.43
CA SER A 583 -2.48 5.06 -25.04
C SER A 583 -1.89 3.74 -25.54
N VAL A 584 -2.05 2.65 -24.80
CA VAL A 584 -1.62 1.30 -25.20
C VAL A 584 -2.33 0.87 -26.49
N VAL A 585 -3.66 0.94 -26.54
CA VAL A 585 -4.45 0.54 -27.73
C VAL A 585 -4.38 1.57 -28.85
N GLY A 586 -4.11 2.83 -28.54
CA GLY A 586 -4.03 3.92 -29.53
C GLY A 586 -2.68 4.04 -30.22
N THR A 587 -1.58 3.79 -29.49
CA THR A 587 -0.21 4.13 -29.95
C THR A 587 0.74 2.94 -29.99
N ALA A 588 0.37 1.79 -29.41
CA ALA A 588 1.21 0.59 -29.40
C ALA A 588 0.43 -0.67 -29.80
N PRO A 589 0.21 -0.90 -31.11
CA PRO A 589 -0.59 -2.01 -31.63
C PRO A 589 -0.19 -3.37 -31.05
N ARG A 590 1.11 -3.63 -30.87
CA ARG A 590 1.62 -4.88 -30.30
C ARG A 590 1.17 -5.08 -28.84
N LEU A 591 1.21 -4.03 -28.03
CA LEU A 591 0.72 -4.12 -26.64
C LEU A 591 -0.81 -4.21 -26.60
N GLY A 592 -1.51 -3.51 -27.50
CA GLY A 592 -2.95 -3.63 -27.70
C GLY A 592 -3.37 -5.06 -28.06
N ASP A 593 -2.66 -5.70 -28.99
CA ASP A 593 -2.89 -7.09 -29.40
C ASP A 593 -2.63 -8.07 -28.24
N MET A 594 -1.54 -7.87 -27.48
CA MET A 594 -1.24 -8.66 -26.28
C MET A 594 -2.37 -8.55 -25.25
N LEU A 595 -2.86 -7.33 -25.01
CA LEU A 595 -3.94 -7.06 -24.07
C LEU A 595 -5.27 -7.70 -24.53
N ALA A 596 -5.60 -7.60 -25.81
CA ALA A 596 -6.81 -8.18 -26.39
C ALA A 596 -6.80 -9.71 -26.34
N GLN A 597 -5.64 -10.34 -26.58
CA GLN A 597 -5.47 -11.79 -26.50
C GLN A 597 -5.43 -12.30 -25.06
N GLN A 598 -4.92 -11.50 -24.12
CA GLN A 598 -4.74 -11.88 -22.73
C GLN A 598 -5.18 -10.79 -21.74
N PRO A 599 -6.48 -10.69 -21.42
CA PRO A 599 -6.97 -9.67 -20.50
C PRO A 599 -6.40 -9.74 -19.09
N ARG A 600 -5.90 -10.90 -18.65
CA ARG A 600 -5.20 -11.08 -17.37
C ARG A 600 -3.96 -10.19 -17.21
N LEU A 601 -3.39 -9.70 -18.32
CA LEU A 601 -2.29 -8.76 -18.29
C LEU A 601 -2.66 -7.45 -17.58
N MET A 602 -3.96 -7.14 -17.48
CA MET A 602 -4.46 -6.02 -16.69
C MET A 602 -4.10 -6.14 -15.22
N ASP A 603 -4.10 -7.34 -14.63
CA ASP A 603 -3.88 -7.52 -13.20
C ASP A 603 -2.54 -6.92 -12.75
N GLY A 604 -1.52 -6.98 -13.61
CA GLY A 604 -0.21 -6.37 -13.37
C GLY A 604 -0.17 -4.85 -13.51
N LEU A 605 -1.05 -4.23 -14.32
CA LEU A 605 -1.16 -2.77 -14.42
C LEU A 605 -1.84 -2.15 -13.21
N VAL A 606 -2.66 -2.94 -12.51
CA VAL A 606 -3.38 -2.46 -11.33
C VAL A 606 -2.68 -2.82 -10.02
N ASP A 607 -1.54 -3.50 -10.08
CA ASP A 607 -0.65 -3.62 -8.93
C ASP A 607 -0.15 -2.21 -8.53
N PRO A 608 -0.31 -1.76 -7.27
CA PRO A 608 0.22 -0.46 -6.82
C PRO A 608 1.73 -0.31 -6.99
N ARG A 609 2.49 -1.40 -7.15
CA ARG A 609 3.92 -1.38 -7.47
C ARG A 609 4.20 -1.01 -8.92
N PHE A 610 3.19 -1.02 -9.80
CA PHE A 610 3.33 -0.75 -11.22
C PHE A 610 3.90 0.64 -11.53
N PHE A 611 3.58 1.66 -10.73
CA PHE A 611 4.19 3.00 -10.88
C PHE A 611 5.38 3.23 -9.93
N GLY A 612 5.75 2.24 -9.12
CA GLY A 612 6.91 2.28 -8.24
C GLY A 612 8.22 1.90 -8.95
N ALA A 613 9.27 1.62 -8.16
CA ALA A 613 10.56 1.19 -8.70
C ALA A 613 10.44 -0.06 -9.60
N MET A 614 11.31 -0.16 -10.62
CA MET A 614 11.39 -1.35 -11.45
C MET A 614 11.81 -2.56 -10.60
N PRO A 615 11.25 -3.76 -10.84
CA PRO A 615 11.59 -4.94 -10.07
C PRO A 615 13.06 -5.29 -10.22
N LYS A 616 13.69 -5.69 -9.12
CA LYS A 616 15.09 -6.15 -9.16
C LYS A 616 15.16 -7.55 -9.75
N ARG A 617 16.34 -7.93 -10.27
CA ARG A 617 16.60 -9.26 -10.84
C ARG A 617 16.13 -10.41 -9.92
N ASP A 618 16.46 -10.36 -8.64
CA ASP A 618 16.06 -11.41 -7.68
C ASP A 618 14.54 -11.51 -7.49
N GLU A 619 13.82 -10.39 -7.62
CA GLU A 619 12.35 -10.37 -7.53
C GLU A 619 11.72 -10.97 -8.79
N ILE A 620 12.31 -10.69 -9.96
CA ILE A 620 11.90 -11.30 -11.24
C ILE A 620 12.10 -12.82 -11.18
N SER A 621 13.27 -13.28 -10.72
CA SER A 621 13.57 -14.70 -10.55
C SER A 621 12.58 -15.39 -9.60
N LYS A 622 12.30 -14.80 -8.43
CA LYS A 622 11.32 -15.37 -7.49
C LYS A 622 9.90 -15.44 -8.06
N ARG A 623 9.48 -14.43 -8.83
CA ARG A 623 8.17 -14.43 -9.49
C ARG A 623 8.11 -15.51 -10.57
N LEU A 624 9.18 -15.66 -11.35
CA LEU A 624 9.30 -16.71 -12.35
C LEU A 624 9.19 -18.11 -11.70
N GLU A 625 9.96 -18.36 -10.64
CA GLU A 625 9.91 -19.61 -9.87
C GLU A 625 8.50 -19.88 -9.32
N ALA A 626 7.87 -18.87 -8.71
CA ALA A 626 6.51 -18.99 -8.20
C ALA A 626 5.49 -19.32 -9.30
N SER A 627 5.64 -18.76 -10.51
CA SER A 627 4.75 -19.06 -11.64
C SER A 627 4.82 -20.53 -12.08
N LEU A 628 5.95 -21.21 -11.82
CA LEU A 628 6.23 -22.57 -12.26
C LEU A 628 5.92 -23.64 -11.20
N VAL A 629 5.43 -23.25 -10.03
CA VAL A 629 5.01 -24.19 -8.98
C VAL A 629 3.79 -25.00 -9.44
N GLY A 630 3.83 -26.32 -9.22
CA GLY A 630 2.73 -27.23 -9.56
C GLY A 630 2.52 -27.41 -11.08
N VAL A 631 3.60 -27.39 -11.85
CA VAL A 631 3.58 -27.72 -13.28
C VAL A 631 3.81 -29.23 -13.44
N ASP A 632 2.84 -29.91 -14.05
CA ASP A 632 2.85 -31.38 -14.15
C ASP A 632 3.33 -31.89 -15.52
N SER A 633 3.42 -31.03 -16.54
CA SER A 633 3.80 -31.41 -17.90
C SER A 633 4.77 -30.43 -18.57
N TYR A 634 5.54 -30.91 -19.55
CA TYR A 634 6.46 -30.09 -20.33
C TYR A 634 5.74 -28.99 -21.13
N GLU A 635 4.55 -29.28 -21.65
CA GLU A 635 3.76 -28.30 -22.40
C GLU A 635 3.24 -27.19 -21.49
N ASP A 636 2.71 -27.53 -20.30
CA ASP A 636 2.27 -26.53 -19.30
C ASP A 636 3.44 -25.65 -18.83
N PHE A 637 4.63 -26.23 -18.66
CA PHE A 637 5.84 -25.46 -18.33
C PHE A 637 6.16 -24.40 -19.39
N LEU A 638 6.16 -24.81 -20.66
CA LEU A 638 6.43 -23.92 -21.79
C LEU A 638 5.37 -22.82 -21.91
N ASP A 639 4.11 -23.14 -21.61
CA ASP A 639 3.01 -22.17 -21.58
C ASP A 639 3.16 -21.13 -20.47
N ARG A 640 3.47 -21.56 -19.24
CA ARG A 640 3.66 -20.65 -18.10
C ARG A 640 4.86 -19.72 -18.28
N LEU A 641 5.95 -20.19 -18.87
CA LEU A 641 7.09 -19.34 -19.22
C LEU A 641 6.73 -18.24 -20.22
N ARG A 642 5.95 -18.59 -21.25
CA ARG A 642 5.52 -17.62 -22.28
C ARG A 642 4.58 -16.59 -21.70
N LEU A 643 3.66 -17.02 -20.84
CA LEU A 643 2.76 -16.15 -20.09
C LEU A 643 3.55 -15.16 -19.23
N PHE A 644 4.48 -15.64 -18.42
CA PHE A 644 5.31 -14.79 -17.56
C PHE A 644 6.14 -13.78 -18.38
N GLY A 645 6.73 -14.25 -19.48
CA GLY A 645 7.49 -13.41 -20.40
C GLY A 645 6.63 -12.33 -21.03
N GLN A 646 5.46 -12.69 -21.58
CA GLN A 646 4.52 -11.74 -22.17
C GLN A 646 4.00 -10.72 -21.16
N GLU A 647 3.67 -11.17 -19.95
CA GLU A 647 3.28 -10.28 -18.85
C GLU A 647 4.39 -9.28 -18.53
N SER A 648 5.61 -9.76 -18.35
CA SER A 648 6.76 -8.90 -18.07
C SER A 648 7.02 -7.91 -19.20
N LEU A 649 6.97 -8.36 -20.47
CA LEU A 649 7.14 -7.50 -21.64
C LEU A 649 6.07 -6.41 -21.71
N PHE A 650 4.81 -6.77 -21.44
CA PHE A 650 3.69 -5.86 -21.42
C PHE A 650 3.87 -4.77 -20.35
N LEU A 651 4.17 -5.16 -19.11
CA LEU A 651 4.34 -4.22 -18.01
C LEU A 651 5.51 -3.26 -18.23
N ILE A 652 6.65 -3.75 -18.72
CA ILE A 652 7.79 -2.88 -19.05
C ILE A 652 7.42 -1.93 -20.20
N GLY A 653 6.75 -2.44 -21.24
CA GLY A 653 6.27 -1.64 -22.37
C GLY A 653 5.31 -0.52 -21.95
N SER A 654 4.32 -0.84 -21.12
CA SER A 654 3.38 0.15 -20.59
C SER A 654 4.07 1.25 -19.79
N ARG A 655 5.12 0.94 -19.01
CA ARG A 655 5.92 1.95 -18.29
C ARG A 655 6.72 2.87 -19.22
N ILE A 656 7.23 2.33 -20.34
CA ILE A 656 7.89 3.14 -21.38
C ILE A 656 6.87 4.12 -21.99
N LEU A 657 5.65 3.65 -22.30
CA LEU A 657 4.59 4.51 -22.84
C LEU A 657 4.15 5.59 -21.85
N SER A 658 4.05 5.28 -20.55
CA SER A 658 3.74 6.28 -19.52
C SER A 658 4.92 7.23 -19.22
N GLY A 659 6.13 6.94 -19.70
CA GLY A 659 7.32 7.76 -19.43
C GLY A 659 7.86 7.60 -18.01
N THR A 660 7.53 6.50 -17.32
CA THR A 660 7.94 6.25 -15.93
C THR A 660 9.25 5.48 -15.82
N VAL A 661 9.82 5.05 -16.95
CA VAL A 661 11.11 4.36 -17.05
C VAL A 661 11.91 4.90 -18.24
N SER A 662 13.23 5.05 -18.07
CA SER A 662 14.14 5.38 -19.17
C SER A 662 14.42 4.14 -20.04
N ALA A 663 14.83 4.32 -21.30
CA ALA A 663 15.13 3.17 -22.15
C ALA A 663 16.31 2.35 -21.64
N GLN A 664 17.32 2.97 -21.04
CA GLN A 664 18.46 2.27 -20.47
C GLN A 664 18.02 1.29 -19.36
N LEU A 665 17.17 1.77 -18.43
CA LEU A 665 16.67 0.94 -17.35
C LEU A 665 15.72 -0.13 -17.90
N ALA A 666 14.84 0.23 -18.85
CA ALA A 666 13.96 -0.73 -19.49
C ALA A 666 14.73 -1.86 -20.18
N GLY A 667 15.79 -1.54 -20.93
CA GLY A 667 16.62 -2.54 -21.61
C GLY A 667 17.35 -3.49 -20.66
N THR A 668 17.79 -2.95 -19.51
CA THR A 668 18.38 -3.75 -18.43
C THR A 668 17.37 -4.76 -17.87
N VAL A 669 16.12 -4.32 -17.64
CA VAL A 669 15.06 -5.18 -17.09
C VAL A 669 14.56 -6.20 -18.12
N PHE A 670 14.45 -5.82 -19.40
CA PHE A 670 14.19 -6.78 -20.48
C PHE A 670 15.25 -7.90 -20.51
N ALA A 671 16.52 -7.54 -20.33
CA ALA A 671 17.62 -8.50 -20.27
C ALA A 671 17.53 -9.40 -19.03
N ASP A 672 17.12 -8.88 -17.87
CA ASP A 672 16.93 -9.69 -16.65
C ASP A 672 15.80 -10.71 -16.80
N VAL A 673 14.69 -10.32 -17.43
CA VAL A 673 13.58 -11.24 -17.74
C VAL A 673 14.04 -12.33 -18.71
N ALA A 674 14.68 -11.95 -19.81
CA ALA A 674 15.18 -12.91 -20.80
C ALA A 674 16.21 -13.86 -20.18
N GLU A 675 17.13 -13.36 -19.36
CA GLU A 675 18.13 -14.17 -18.67
C GLU A 675 17.51 -15.16 -17.68
N GLY A 676 16.52 -14.74 -16.88
CA GLY A 676 15.80 -15.64 -15.98
C GLY A 676 15.09 -16.77 -16.72
N ILE A 677 14.47 -16.46 -17.86
CA ILE A 677 13.80 -17.45 -18.72
C ILE A 677 14.83 -18.39 -19.35
N VAL A 678 15.96 -17.87 -19.84
CA VAL A 678 17.05 -18.68 -20.40
C VAL A 678 17.64 -19.63 -19.36
N GLN A 679 17.88 -19.15 -18.14
CA GLN A 679 18.38 -19.97 -17.04
C GLN A 679 17.42 -21.12 -16.70
N THR A 680 16.14 -20.80 -16.64
CA THR A 680 15.06 -21.74 -16.30
C THR A 680 14.88 -22.81 -17.38
N ILE A 681 14.89 -22.43 -18.66
CA ILE A 681 14.85 -23.38 -19.79
C ILE A 681 16.10 -24.24 -19.81
N HIS A 682 17.29 -23.66 -19.57
CA HIS A 682 18.53 -24.41 -19.55
C HIS A 682 18.50 -25.54 -18.51
N GLY A 683 18.10 -25.22 -17.27
CA GLY A 683 17.97 -26.20 -16.19
C GLY A 683 16.97 -27.30 -16.52
N LEU A 684 15.75 -26.93 -16.95
CA LEU A 684 14.73 -27.93 -17.28
C LEU A 684 15.19 -28.90 -18.37
N VAL A 685 15.75 -28.37 -19.47
CA VAL A 685 16.15 -29.21 -20.60
C VAL A 685 17.31 -30.11 -20.20
N LEU A 686 18.24 -29.66 -19.35
CA LEU A 686 19.28 -30.52 -18.78
C LEU A 686 18.69 -31.67 -17.97
N ASP A 687 17.78 -31.39 -17.05
CA ASP A 687 17.18 -32.41 -16.18
C ASP A 687 16.41 -33.47 -16.99
N GLN A 688 15.59 -33.03 -17.95
CA GLN A 688 14.86 -33.95 -18.83
C GLN A 688 15.78 -34.75 -19.75
N PHE A 689 16.84 -34.13 -20.26
CA PHE A 689 17.81 -34.83 -21.10
C PHE A 689 18.56 -35.90 -20.30
N ALA A 690 18.95 -35.58 -19.07
CA ALA A 690 19.61 -36.49 -18.16
C ALA A 690 18.72 -37.68 -17.77
N GLN A 691 17.41 -37.48 -17.58
CA GLN A 691 16.47 -38.58 -17.33
C GLN A 691 16.43 -39.60 -18.49
N GLN A 692 16.61 -39.15 -19.73
CA GLN A 692 16.51 -40.02 -20.91
C GLN A 692 17.84 -40.64 -21.33
N TYR A 693 18.94 -39.89 -21.28
CA TYR A 693 20.24 -40.30 -21.81
C TYR A 693 21.32 -40.42 -20.73
N GLY A 694 21.01 -40.14 -19.47
CA GLY A 694 21.97 -40.05 -18.37
C GLY A 694 22.84 -38.79 -18.47
N MET A 695 23.89 -38.72 -17.67
CA MET A 695 24.87 -37.62 -17.68
C MET A 695 26.20 -38.12 -18.22
N VAL A 696 26.94 -37.24 -18.90
CA VAL A 696 28.35 -37.46 -19.24
C VAL A 696 29.20 -37.11 -18.02
N ARG A 697 30.28 -37.88 -17.78
CA ARG A 697 31.14 -37.65 -16.62
C ARG A 697 31.78 -36.26 -16.69
N GLY A 698 31.69 -35.52 -15.58
CA GLY A 698 32.26 -34.17 -15.49
C GLY A 698 31.60 -33.14 -16.42
N GLN A 699 30.37 -33.39 -16.90
CA GLN A 699 29.69 -32.46 -17.80
C GLN A 699 29.54 -31.07 -17.18
N GLU A 700 29.88 -30.05 -17.97
CA GLU A 700 29.65 -28.64 -17.69
C GLU A 700 28.98 -28.02 -18.92
N THR A 701 28.01 -27.13 -18.71
CA THR A 701 27.32 -26.44 -19.80
C THR A 701 27.17 -24.96 -19.51
N ALA A 702 27.14 -24.17 -20.57
CA ALA A 702 26.97 -22.73 -20.50
C ALA A 702 26.18 -22.20 -21.69
N ILE A 703 25.35 -21.19 -21.41
CA ILE A 703 24.76 -20.32 -22.42
C ILE A 703 25.43 -18.95 -22.32
N ILE A 704 26.00 -18.50 -23.42
CA ILE A 704 26.59 -17.18 -23.59
C ILE A 704 25.60 -16.33 -24.38
N ALA A 705 25.21 -15.19 -23.81
CA ALA A 705 24.47 -14.17 -24.51
C ALA A 705 25.42 -13.22 -25.25
N MET A 706 25.05 -12.90 -26.48
CA MET A 706 25.75 -11.95 -27.34
C MET A 706 24.87 -10.72 -27.60
N GLY A 707 25.37 -9.77 -28.38
CA GLY A 707 24.58 -8.65 -28.90
C GLY A 707 23.94 -7.81 -27.80
N ARG A 708 22.62 -7.59 -27.90
CA ARG A 708 21.85 -6.74 -26.97
C ARG A 708 21.52 -7.41 -25.64
N LEU A 709 21.33 -8.73 -25.63
CA LEU A 709 21.15 -9.48 -24.37
C LEU A 709 22.47 -9.49 -23.56
N GLY A 710 23.59 -9.65 -24.26
CA GLY A 710 24.93 -9.61 -23.68
C GLY A 710 25.23 -8.27 -23.02
N SER A 711 25.03 -7.15 -23.75
CA SER A 711 25.23 -5.79 -23.26
C SER A 711 24.14 -5.26 -22.33
N ARG A 712 23.03 -6.00 -22.16
CA ARG A 712 21.84 -5.59 -21.38
C ARG A 712 21.13 -4.35 -21.93
N GLU A 713 21.11 -4.22 -23.26
CA GLU A 713 20.47 -3.12 -24.00
C GLU A 713 19.31 -3.64 -24.88
N MET A 714 18.50 -4.55 -24.32
CA MET A 714 17.40 -5.19 -25.03
C MET A 714 16.23 -4.23 -25.30
N THR A 715 15.54 -4.44 -26.41
CA THR A 715 14.25 -3.81 -26.72
C THR A 715 13.11 -4.82 -26.63
N ALA A 716 11.86 -4.36 -26.66
CA ALA A 716 10.67 -5.21 -26.59
C ALA A 716 10.55 -6.26 -27.73
N SER A 717 11.31 -6.07 -28.80
CA SER A 717 11.34 -6.91 -30.01
C SER A 717 12.73 -7.50 -30.31
N SER A 718 13.63 -7.55 -29.34
CA SER A 718 14.96 -8.12 -29.54
C SER A 718 14.94 -9.65 -29.59
N ASP A 719 15.69 -10.20 -30.55
CA ASP A 719 16.02 -11.62 -30.62
C ASP A 719 17.05 -11.97 -29.52
N LEU A 720 17.19 -13.27 -29.20
CA LEU A 720 18.24 -13.74 -28.30
C LEU A 720 19.40 -14.32 -29.09
N ASP A 721 20.50 -13.57 -29.16
CA ASP A 721 21.77 -14.04 -29.72
C ASP A 721 22.49 -14.95 -28.70
N LEU A 722 22.47 -16.26 -28.92
CA LEU A 722 22.98 -17.25 -27.96
C LEU A 722 24.07 -18.16 -28.56
N ILE A 723 25.10 -18.45 -27.77
CA ILE A 723 26.09 -19.49 -28.05
C ILE A 723 26.05 -20.53 -26.93
N PHE A 724 26.00 -21.81 -27.29
CA PHE A 724 26.06 -22.91 -26.34
C PHE A 724 27.47 -23.49 -26.27
N VAL A 725 28.05 -23.50 -25.06
CA VAL A 725 29.38 -24.03 -24.78
C VAL A 725 29.30 -25.12 -23.74
N TYR A 726 30.12 -26.16 -23.88
CA TYR A 726 30.16 -27.28 -22.95
C TYR A 726 31.59 -27.79 -22.72
N ASP A 727 31.75 -28.62 -21.70
CA ASP A 727 32.98 -29.37 -21.41
C ASP A 727 32.63 -30.69 -20.69
N PHE A 728 33.52 -31.68 -20.73
CA PHE A 728 33.32 -33.00 -20.09
C PHE A 728 34.64 -33.79 -19.93
N ASP A 729 34.59 -34.93 -19.24
CA ASP A 729 35.73 -35.86 -19.10
C ASP A 729 35.98 -36.64 -20.41
N HIS A 730 37.07 -36.29 -21.10
CA HIS A 730 37.44 -36.82 -22.41
C HIS A 730 37.85 -38.30 -22.38
N ASP A 731 38.33 -38.79 -21.24
CA ASP A 731 38.71 -40.19 -21.08
C ASP A 731 37.47 -41.09 -20.92
N HIS A 732 36.31 -40.49 -20.59
CA HIS A 732 35.04 -41.17 -20.38
C HIS A 732 33.88 -40.41 -21.08
N PRO A 733 33.87 -40.40 -22.42
CA PRO A 733 32.98 -39.52 -23.20
C PRO A 733 31.51 -39.97 -23.23
N ASP A 734 31.21 -41.20 -22.80
CA ASP A 734 29.89 -41.80 -22.92
C ASP A 734 28.96 -41.40 -21.76
N SER A 735 27.70 -41.10 -22.09
CA SER A 735 26.67 -40.84 -21.08
C SER A 735 26.21 -42.14 -20.37
N ASN A 736 25.89 -42.03 -19.09
CA ASN A 736 25.61 -43.19 -18.21
C ASN A 736 24.13 -43.66 -18.19
N GLY A 737 23.31 -43.23 -19.15
CA GLY A 737 21.87 -43.52 -19.16
C GLY A 737 21.46 -44.73 -20.01
N PRO A 738 20.15 -45.03 -20.06
CA PRO A 738 19.61 -46.21 -20.75
C PRO A 738 19.81 -46.16 -22.27
N ARG A 739 20.00 -44.97 -22.84
CA ARG A 739 20.45 -44.75 -24.21
C ARG A 739 21.74 -43.94 -24.15
N SER A 740 22.87 -44.62 -24.15
CA SER A 740 24.17 -43.95 -24.09
C SER A 740 24.45 -43.16 -25.38
N LEU A 741 24.99 -41.96 -25.24
CA LEU A 741 25.46 -41.10 -26.33
C LEU A 741 26.90 -40.68 -26.02
N GLU A 742 27.73 -40.63 -27.07
CA GLU A 742 29.08 -40.04 -26.98
C GLU A 742 28.98 -38.52 -26.79
N GLY A 743 29.90 -37.94 -26.03
CA GLY A 743 29.86 -36.56 -25.53
C GLY A 743 29.50 -35.51 -26.59
N SER A 744 30.19 -35.49 -27.73
CA SER A 744 29.92 -34.50 -28.78
C SER A 744 28.49 -34.62 -29.34
N GLN A 745 28.01 -35.86 -29.53
CA GLN A 745 26.64 -36.13 -29.96
C GLN A 745 25.60 -35.79 -28.89
N TYR A 746 25.92 -36.05 -27.61
CA TYR A 746 25.08 -35.74 -26.46
C TYR A 746 24.78 -34.23 -26.42
N PHE A 747 25.81 -33.39 -26.45
CA PHE A 747 25.63 -31.93 -26.36
C PHE A 747 25.01 -31.35 -27.63
N ALA A 748 25.31 -31.88 -28.83
CA ALA A 748 24.64 -31.44 -30.05
C ALA A 748 23.11 -31.67 -29.98
N ARG A 749 22.66 -32.84 -29.47
CA ARG A 749 21.23 -33.13 -29.30
C ARG A 749 20.62 -32.30 -28.17
N LEU A 750 21.33 -32.10 -27.06
CA LEU A 750 20.89 -31.24 -25.98
C LEU A 750 20.62 -29.81 -26.48
N THR A 751 21.54 -29.24 -27.26
CA THR A 751 21.38 -27.90 -27.82
C THR A 751 20.20 -27.82 -28.79
N GLN A 752 19.95 -28.85 -29.60
CA GLN A 752 18.74 -28.90 -30.43
C GLN A 752 17.45 -28.89 -29.60
N ARG A 753 17.44 -29.55 -28.44
CA ARG A 753 16.29 -29.47 -27.51
C ARG A 753 16.14 -28.10 -26.88
N LEU A 754 17.25 -27.45 -26.51
CA LEU A 754 17.21 -26.08 -26.00
C LEU A 754 16.60 -25.14 -27.04
N ILE A 755 17.08 -25.18 -28.29
CA ILE A 755 16.53 -24.39 -29.39
C ILE A 755 15.02 -24.66 -29.52
N SER A 756 14.62 -25.93 -29.56
CA SER A 756 13.20 -26.30 -29.64
C SER A 756 12.37 -25.76 -28.47
N ALA A 757 12.88 -25.76 -27.23
CA ALA A 757 12.15 -25.23 -26.08
C ALA A 757 11.79 -23.73 -26.25
N PHE A 758 12.69 -22.94 -26.83
CA PHE A 758 12.45 -21.54 -27.15
C PHE A 758 11.53 -21.35 -28.36
N THR A 759 11.76 -22.11 -29.44
CA THR A 759 11.11 -21.85 -30.74
C THR A 759 9.78 -22.59 -30.95
N THR A 760 9.46 -23.59 -30.12
CA THR A 760 8.17 -24.31 -30.23
C THR A 760 7.01 -23.33 -30.03
N ARG A 761 6.06 -23.35 -30.97
CA ARG A 761 4.85 -22.53 -30.89
C ARG A 761 3.83 -23.22 -29.99
N THR A 762 3.41 -22.52 -28.94
CA THR A 762 2.36 -23.00 -28.04
C THR A 762 1.05 -22.24 -28.24
N ASN A 763 0.05 -22.49 -27.39
CA ASN A 763 -1.21 -21.72 -27.35
C ASN A 763 -0.97 -20.22 -27.09
N TYR A 764 0.19 -19.87 -26.53
CA TYR A 764 0.61 -18.50 -26.25
C TYR A 764 1.68 -17.99 -27.23
N GLY A 765 1.93 -18.71 -28.34
CA GLY A 765 2.86 -18.30 -29.39
C GLY A 765 4.33 -18.62 -29.09
N VAL A 766 5.23 -17.80 -29.65
CA VAL A 766 6.68 -17.87 -29.43
C VAL A 766 7.08 -16.61 -28.66
N LEU A 767 7.86 -16.77 -27.59
CA LEU A 767 8.26 -15.62 -26.75
C LEU A 767 9.46 -14.88 -27.35
N TYR A 768 10.49 -15.61 -27.76
CA TYR A 768 11.70 -15.07 -28.36
C TYR A 768 12.11 -15.87 -29.59
N GLU A 769 12.60 -15.18 -30.61
CA GLU A 769 13.38 -15.79 -31.68
C GLU A 769 14.82 -15.99 -31.20
N ILE A 770 15.43 -17.12 -31.56
CA ILE A 770 16.80 -17.45 -31.18
C ILE A 770 17.72 -17.31 -32.39
N ASP A 771 18.80 -16.55 -32.23
CA ASP A 771 19.87 -16.45 -33.21
C ASP A 771 21.15 -17.10 -32.66
N MET A 772 21.65 -18.13 -33.35
CA MET A 772 22.90 -18.81 -33.01
C MET A 772 24.00 -18.59 -34.05
N ARG A 773 23.88 -17.57 -34.91
CA ARG A 773 24.82 -17.33 -36.02
C ARG A 773 26.20 -16.83 -35.56
N LEU A 774 26.31 -16.27 -34.35
CA LEU A 774 27.57 -15.77 -33.79
C LEU A 774 28.46 -16.85 -33.17
N ARG A 775 28.07 -18.13 -33.25
CA ARG A 775 28.91 -19.25 -32.81
C ARG A 775 30.09 -19.46 -33.77
N PRO A 776 31.19 -20.12 -33.33
CA PRO A 776 32.33 -20.45 -34.20
C PRO A 776 31.94 -21.08 -35.53
N SER A 777 32.52 -20.61 -36.64
CA SER A 777 32.20 -21.01 -38.02
C SER A 777 30.73 -20.74 -38.45
N GLY A 778 29.99 -19.93 -37.70
CA GLY A 778 28.63 -19.49 -38.02
C GLY A 778 27.65 -20.63 -38.31
N ARG A 779 26.90 -20.52 -39.42
CA ARG A 779 25.90 -21.55 -39.81
C ARG A 779 26.54 -22.91 -40.14
N SER A 780 27.79 -22.92 -40.58
CA SER A 780 28.52 -24.13 -40.98
C SER A 780 29.19 -24.84 -39.81
N GLY A 781 29.30 -24.16 -38.65
CA GLY A 781 29.85 -24.73 -37.42
C GLY A 781 28.85 -25.58 -36.62
N PRO A 782 29.35 -26.41 -35.70
CA PRO A 782 28.51 -27.22 -34.83
C PRO A 782 27.59 -26.34 -33.99
N VAL A 783 26.39 -26.83 -33.67
CA VAL A 783 25.39 -26.07 -32.88
C VAL A 783 25.81 -25.86 -31.43
N ALA A 784 26.75 -26.67 -30.94
CA ALA A 784 27.34 -26.63 -29.62
C ALA A 784 28.87 -26.70 -29.78
N THR A 785 29.62 -25.89 -29.04
CA THR A 785 31.10 -25.90 -29.13
C THR A 785 31.72 -26.23 -27.78
N ARG A 786 32.74 -27.11 -27.76
CA ARG A 786 33.53 -27.38 -26.57
C ARG A 786 34.37 -26.15 -26.19
N LEU A 787 34.57 -25.86 -24.90
CA LEU A 787 35.31 -24.66 -24.46
C LEU A 787 36.72 -24.58 -25.07
N ASP A 788 37.50 -25.67 -25.07
CA ASP A 788 38.84 -25.67 -25.66
C ASP A 788 38.83 -25.36 -27.16
N SER A 789 37.85 -25.90 -27.89
CA SER A 789 37.67 -25.64 -29.31
C SER A 789 37.20 -24.21 -29.58
N PHE A 790 36.37 -23.65 -28.70
CA PHE A 790 35.99 -22.24 -28.74
C PHE A 790 37.22 -21.35 -28.52
N ALA A 791 38.04 -21.63 -27.49
CA ALA A 791 39.26 -20.88 -27.20
C ALA A 791 40.25 -20.93 -28.38
N GLN A 792 40.49 -22.12 -28.94
CA GLN A 792 41.36 -22.31 -30.09
C GLN A 792 40.85 -21.56 -31.34
N TYR A 793 39.55 -21.62 -31.62
CA TYR A 793 38.96 -20.88 -32.74
C TYR A 793 39.13 -19.37 -32.57
N GLN A 794 38.81 -18.84 -31.37
CA GLN A 794 39.01 -17.42 -31.05
C GLN A 794 40.48 -17.01 -31.15
N GLU A 795 41.40 -17.96 -30.96
CA GLU A 795 42.83 -17.73 -31.02
C GLU A 795 43.40 -17.68 -32.43
N VAL A 796 42.99 -18.61 -33.29
CA VAL A 796 43.67 -18.91 -34.57
C VAL A 796 42.85 -18.48 -35.79
N GLU A 797 41.52 -18.54 -35.71
CA GLU A 797 40.64 -18.44 -36.88
C GLU A 797 39.73 -17.21 -36.86
N ALA A 798 39.39 -16.70 -35.67
CA ALA A 798 38.40 -15.64 -35.52
C ALA A 798 38.86 -14.30 -36.11
N TRP A 799 37.93 -13.64 -36.81
CA TRP A 799 38.14 -12.32 -37.41
C TRP A 799 38.01 -11.19 -36.36
N THR A 800 38.54 -10.01 -36.67
CA THR A 800 38.45 -8.82 -35.79
C THR A 800 37.01 -8.50 -35.39
N TRP A 801 36.04 -8.64 -36.30
CA TRP A 801 34.63 -8.40 -35.98
C TRP A 801 34.03 -9.42 -35.00
N GLU A 802 34.51 -10.67 -34.97
CA GLU A 802 34.10 -11.66 -33.99
C GLU A 802 34.63 -11.29 -32.61
N HIS A 803 35.85 -10.76 -32.52
CA HIS A 803 36.39 -10.21 -31.27
C HIS A 803 35.63 -8.95 -30.83
N MET A 804 35.20 -8.09 -31.77
CA MET A 804 34.32 -6.95 -31.46
C MET A 804 32.96 -7.43 -30.90
N ALA A 805 32.37 -8.48 -31.47
CA ALA A 805 31.16 -9.08 -30.92
C ALA A 805 31.39 -9.70 -29.53
N LEU A 806 32.57 -10.29 -29.31
CA LEU A 806 32.96 -10.93 -28.04
C LEU A 806 33.07 -9.94 -26.88
N THR A 807 33.36 -8.66 -27.12
CA THR A 807 33.39 -7.64 -26.03
C THR A 807 32.04 -7.48 -25.34
N ARG A 808 30.94 -7.86 -26.02
CA ARG A 808 29.57 -7.82 -25.49
C ARG A 808 29.10 -9.17 -24.96
N ALA A 809 29.94 -10.21 -25.02
CA ALA A 809 29.57 -11.55 -24.60
C ALA A 809 29.43 -11.66 -23.08
N ARG A 810 28.38 -12.33 -22.62
CA ARG A 810 28.11 -12.53 -21.20
C ARG A 810 27.59 -13.93 -20.92
N VAL A 811 28.16 -14.61 -19.93
CA VAL A 811 27.67 -15.92 -19.50
C VAL A 811 26.38 -15.75 -18.70
N VAL A 812 25.26 -16.16 -19.28
CA VAL A 812 23.93 -15.97 -18.68
C VAL A 812 23.45 -17.19 -17.90
N SER A 813 23.88 -18.41 -18.25
CA SER A 813 23.51 -19.63 -17.51
C SER A 813 24.68 -20.60 -17.50
N SER A 814 25.23 -20.92 -16.32
CA SER A 814 26.35 -21.86 -16.12
C SER A 814 26.63 -22.07 -14.62
N SER A 815 27.39 -23.10 -14.27
CA SER A 815 27.96 -23.26 -12.92
C SER A 815 28.95 -22.11 -12.60
N PRO A 816 29.13 -21.71 -11.33
CA PRO A 816 30.07 -20.64 -10.97
C PRO A 816 31.55 -20.97 -11.32
N THR A 817 31.91 -22.24 -11.36
CA THR A 817 33.24 -22.71 -11.74
C THR A 817 33.46 -22.61 -13.24
N PHE A 818 32.52 -23.08 -14.05
CA PHE A 818 32.65 -23.05 -15.51
C PHE A 818 32.48 -21.66 -16.09
N ARG A 819 31.58 -20.84 -15.50
CA ARG A 819 31.48 -19.40 -15.82
C ARG A 819 32.82 -18.70 -15.74
N ARG A 820 33.57 -18.88 -14.65
CA ARG A 820 34.89 -18.25 -14.47
C ARG A 820 35.88 -18.67 -15.55
N LYS A 821 35.91 -19.95 -15.94
CA LYS A 821 36.78 -20.45 -17.02
C LYS A 821 36.44 -19.79 -18.37
N ILE A 822 35.16 -19.64 -18.68
CA ILE A 822 34.70 -19.00 -19.92
C ILE A 822 35.05 -17.50 -19.91
N GLU A 823 34.77 -16.80 -18.82
CA GLU A 823 35.10 -15.37 -18.68
C GLU A 823 36.60 -15.11 -18.72
N GLU A 824 37.41 -16.02 -18.18
CA GLU A 824 38.87 -15.99 -18.32
C GLU A 824 39.31 -16.20 -19.77
N THR A 825 38.65 -17.11 -20.51
CA THR A 825 38.87 -17.28 -21.95
C THR A 825 38.55 -15.99 -22.72
N PHE A 826 37.43 -15.34 -22.43
CA PHE A 826 37.09 -14.04 -23.03
C PHE A 826 38.14 -13.00 -22.73
N ARG A 827 38.54 -12.88 -21.45
CA ARG A 827 39.59 -11.94 -21.03
C ARG A 827 40.88 -12.18 -21.78
N ASN A 828 41.35 -13.43 -21.86
CA ASN A 828 42.58 -13.80 -22.54
C ASN A 828 42.55 -13.47 -24.04
N VAL A 829 41.39 -13.58 -24.70
CA VAL A 829 41.21 -13.18 -26.09
C VAL A 829 41.22 -11.65 -26.21
N LEU A 830 40.48 -10.95 -25.35
CA LEU A 830 40.30 -9.50 -25.45
C LEU A 830 41.56 -8.72 -25.02
N THR A 831 42.38 -9.22 -24.09
CA THR A 831 43.61 -8.55 -23.63
C THR A 831 44.85 -8.87 -24.48
N ARG A 832 44.67 -9.41 -25.68
CA ARG A 832 45.79 -9.63 -26.61
C ARG A 832 46.34 -8.30 -27.13
N PRO A 833 47.67 -8.12 -27.21
CA PRO A 833 48.26 -6.99 -27.91
C PRO A 833 47.84 -7.00 -29.38
N ARG A 834 47.38 -5.86 -29.89
CA ARG A 834 46.94 -5.68 -31.28
C ARG A 834 47.56 -4.42 -31.86
N ASP A 835 47.79 -4.41 -33.17
CA ASP A 835 48.19 -3.20 -33.87
C ASP A 835 46.96 -2.28 -34.03
N HIS A 836 47.05 -1.06 -33.49
CA HIS A 836 45.94 -0.11 -33.48
C HIS A 836 45.47 0.25 -34.89
N ARG A 837 46.40 0.34 -35.87
CA ARG A 837 46.09 0.72 -37.26
C ARG A 837 45.30 -0.36 -37.96
N ILE A 838 45.68 -1.63 -37.75
CA ILE A 838 44.99 -2.76 -38.36
C ILE A 838 43.55 -2.84 -37.85
N ILE A 839 43.35 -2.76 -36.52
CA ILE A 839 41.99 -2.81 -35.95
C ILE A 839 41.15 -1.60 -36.39
N ALA A 840 41.74 -0.41 -36.48
CA ALA A 840 41.03 0.77 -36.98
C ALA A 840 40.57 0.60 -38.44
N ASN A 841 41.45 0.09 -39.31
CA ASN A 841 41.11 -0.22 -40.71
C ASN A 841 40.01 -1.29 -40.82
N ASP A 842 40.12 -2.40 -40.08
CA ASP A 842 39.13 -3.47 -40.07
C ASP A 842 37.74 -2.95 -39.65
N VAL A 843 37.69 -2.06 -38.63
CA VAL A 843 36.45 -1.43 -38.16
C VAL A 843 35.84 -0.54 -39.24
N LEU A 844 36.66 0.28 -39.91
CA LEU A 844 36.22 1.17 -40.99
C LEU A 844 35.72 0.37 -42.22
N GLU A 845 36.46 -0.66 -42.64
CA GLU A 845 36.08 -1.54 -43.76
C GLU A 845 34.76 -2.26 -43.47
N MET A 846 34.62 -2.82 -42.26
CA MET A 846 33.38 -3.48 -41.85
C MET A 846 32.21 -2.48 -41.84
N ARG A 847 32.42 -1.29 -41.30
CA ARG A 847 31.37 -0.26 -41.26
C ARG A 847 30.97 0.21 -42.67
N HIS A 848 31.92 0.28 -43.60
CA HIS A 848 31.68 0.59 -45.00
C HIS A 848 30.85 -0.51 -45.69
N ALA A 849 31.23 -1.79 -45.52
CA ALA A 849 30.48 -2.91 -46.07
C ALA A 849 29.02 -2.95 -45.58
N ILE A 850 28.78 -2.64 -44.30
CA ILE A 850 27.42 -2.52 -43.76
C ILE A 850 26.66 -1.35 -44.41
N ALA A 851 27.33 -0.22 -44.66
CA ALA A 851 26.71 0.92 -45.35
C ALA A 851 26.27 0.56 -46.78
N GLU A 852 27.11 -0.17 -47.52
CA GLU A 852 26.79 -0.62 -48.88
C GLU A 852 25.61 -1.61 -48.91
N GLU A 853 25.50 -2.50 -47.92
CA GLU A 853 24.43 -3.50 -47.89
C GLU A 853 23.10 -2.96 -47.32
N LYS A 854 23.15 -2.14 -46.26
CA LYS A 854 21.95 -1.71 -45.51
C LYS A 854 21.54 -0.26 -45.79
N GLY A 855 22.45 0.56 -46.31
CA GLY A 855 22.33 2.02 -46.39
C GLY A 855 22.63 2.70 -45.05
N ASP A 856 23.01 3.98 -45.11
CA ASP A 856 23.32 4.80 -43.93
C ASP A 856 22.80 6.25 -44.00
N SER A 857 22.01 6.58 -45.03
CA SER A 857 21.48 7.93 -45.26
C SER A 857 20.18 8.23 -44.52
N ASP A 858 19.46 7.21 -44.06
CA ASP A 858 18.20 7.35 -43.34
C ASP A 858 18.47 7.62 -41.84
N ILE A 859 18.22 8.86 -41.42
CA ILE A 859 18.47 9.32 -40.04
C ILE A 859 17.63 8.56 -39.00
N TRP A 860 16.49 7.99 -39.40
CA TRP A 860 15.58 7.27 -38.51
C TRP A 860 15.88 5.77 -38.45
N ASP A 861 16.77 5.26 -39.29
CA ASP A 861 17.46 4.00 -39.03
C ASP A 861 18.58 4.23 -38.01
N LEU A 862 18.18 4.55 -36.77
CA LEU A 862 19.09 4.92 -35.67
C LEU A 862 20.24 3.94 -35.46
N LYS A 863 20.09 2.68 -35.91
CA LYS A 863 21.14 1.67 -35.85
C LYS A 863 22.21 1.89 -36.92
N TYR A 864 21.81 2.01 -38.18
CA TYR A 864 22.72 1.99 -39.34
C TYR A 864 23.02 3.36 -39.94
N ALA A 865 22.33 4.42 -39.51
CA ALA A 865 22.61 5.79 -39.91
C ALA A 865 24.09 6.15 -39.74
N SER A 866 24.61 7.02 -40.60
CA SER A 866 25.96 7.60 -40.43
C SER A 866 26.00 8.39 -39.12
N GLY A 867 26.88 7.99 -38.18
CA GLY A 867 26.87 8.52 -36.81
C GLY A 867 25.77 7.94 -35.90
N GLY A 868 25.13 6.83 -36.30
CA GLY A 868 24.13 6.12 -35.49
C GLY A 868 24.74 5.23 -34.40
N ILE A 869 23.91 4.36 -33.81
CA ILE A 869 24.29 3.46 -32.71
C ILE A 869 25.51 2.62 -33.07
N ILE A 870 25.56 2.06 -34.29
CA ILE A 870 26.65 1.16 -34.69
C ILE A 870 28.02 1.85 -34.68
N ASP A 871 28.11 3.14 -35.00
CA ASP A 871 29.36 3.90 -34.98
C ASP A 871 29.88 4.03 -33.53
N ILE A 872 28.99 4.31 -32.58
CA ILE A 872 29.33 4.40 -31.16
C ILE A 872 29.74 3.03 -30.61
N GLU A 873 29.00 1.98 -30.95
CA GLU A 873 29.31 0.60 -30.54
C GLU A 873 30.67 0.15 -31.08
N PHE A 874 30.93 0.39 -32.36
CA PHE A 874 32.19 0.03 -33.01
C PHE A 874 33.36 0.80 -32.41
N LEU A 875 33.17 2.09 -32.09
CA LEU A 875 34.20 2.89 -31.42
C LEU A 875 34.52 2.34 -30.03
N ALA A 876 33.50 2.00 -29.23
CA ALA A 876 33.68 1.40 -27.90
C ALA A 876 34.37 0.03 -27.99
N GLN A 877 34.00 -0.80 -28.98
CA GLN A 877 34.63 -2.09 -29.25
C GLN A 877 36.10 -1.94 -29.67
N TYR A 878 36.38 -1.00 -30.57
CA TYR A 878 37.73 -0.64 -30.98
C TYR A 878 38.61 -0.28 -29.78
N LEU A 879 38.16 0.68 -28.97
CA LEU A 879 38.90 1.16 -27.79
C LEU A 879 39.22 0.01 -26.82
N GLN A 880 38.28 -0.92 -26.62
CA GLN A 880 38.53 -2.10 -25.81
C GLN A 880 39.60 -3.00 -26.42
N LEU A 881 39.51 -3.34 -27.71
CA LEU A 881 40.45 -4.25 -28.35
C LEU A 881 41.89 -3.73 -28.40
N ILE A 882 42.08 -2.41 -28.55
CA ILE A 882 43.42 -1.81 -28.64
C ILE A 882 44.03 -1.48 -27.28
N HIS A 883 43.23 -1.31 -26.22
CA HIS A 883 43.74 -0.88 -24.92
C HIS A 883 43.64 -1.95 -23.82
N ALA A 884 42.87 -3.01 -24.00
CA ALA A 884 42.67 -4.01 -22.96
C ALA A 884 43.95 -4.78 -22.58
N ALA A 885 44.94 -4.86 -23.47
CA ALA A 885 46.23 -5.50 -23.16
C ALA A 885 46.96 -4.78 -22.02
N ASP A 886 47.02 -3.44 -22.06
CA ASP A 886 47.71 -2.63 -21.06
C ASP A 886 46.77 -2.16 -19.94
N GLN A 887 45.48 -2.02 -20.24
CA GLN A 887 44.46 -1.48 -19.34
C GLN A 887 43.22 -2.38 -19.34
N PRO A 888 43.27 -3.59 -18.75
CA PRO A 888 42.13 -4.51 -18.75
C PRO A 888 40.85 -3.93 -18.10
N ALA A 889 40.98 -2.88 -17.27
CA ALA A 889 39.87 -2.17 -16.65
C ALA A 889 38.96 -1.42 -17.64
N ILE A 890 39.34 -1.32 -18.92
CA ILE A 890 38.47 -0.76 -19.98
C ILE A 890 37.36 -1.72 -20.42
N LEU A 891 37.51 -3.02 -20.11
CA LEU A 891 36.58 -4.06 -20.56
C LEU A 891 35.25 -3.96 -19.80
N ASP A 892 34.16 -3.79 -20.55
CA ASP A 892 32.79 -3.89 -20.06
C ASP A 892 31.85 -4.23 -21.23
N THR A 893 30.76 -4.94 -20.95
CA THR A 893 29.78 -5.30 -21.98
C THR A 893 28.87 -4.15 -22.40
N SER A 894 28.73 -3.11 -21.57
CA SER A 894 27.88 -1.94 -21.82
C SER A 894 28.65 -0.84 -22.54
N THR A 895 28.12 -0.40 -23.68
CA THR A 895 28.72 0.65 -24.51
C THR A 895 28.97 1.94 -23.73
N LEU A 896 27.99 2.39 -22.94
CA LEU A 896 28.12 3.61 -22.14
C LEU A 896 29.20 3.49 -21.05
N THR A 897 29.23 2.35 -20.35
CA THR A 897 30.27 2.09 -19.33
C THR A 897 31.66 2.08 -19.97
N VAL A 898 31.82 1.48 -21.15
CA VAL A 898 33.09 1.48 -21.87
C VAL A 898 33.56 2.89 -22.19
N LEU A 899 32.66 3.78 -22.66
CA LEU A 899 32.99 5.18 -22.90
C LEU A 899 33.44 5.89 -21.61
N ASP A 900 32.77 5.62 -20.48
CA ASP A 900 33.15 6.15 -19.16
C ASP A 900 34.53 5.66 -18.72
N GLN A 901 34.80 4.36 -18.91
CA GLN A 901 36.11 3.79 -18.60
C GLN A 901 37.20 4.36 -19.48
N ALA A 902 36.94 4.51 -20.78
CA ALA A 902 37.90 5.07 -21.73
C ALA A 902 38.30 6.50 -21.35
N VAL A 903 37.35 7.34 -20.93
CA VAL A 903 37.65 8.69 -20.41
C VAL A 903 38.47 8.62 -19.12
N ARG A 904 38.04 7.81 -18.15
CA ARG A 904 38.74 7.66 -16.86
C ARG A 904 40.20 7.21 -17.03
N LEU A 905 40.45 6.38 -18.04
CA LEU A 905 41.77 5.85 -18.40
C LEU A 905 42.54 6.75 -19.38
N ASN A 906 42.03 7.94 -19.70
CA ASN A 906 42.58 8.89 -20.67
C ASN A 906 42.82 8.27 -22.07
N LYS A 907 41.93 7.36 -22.49
CA LYS A 907 41.91 6.72 -23.82
C LYS A 907 40.87 7.34 -24.77
N LEU A 908 39.97 8.16 -24.22
CA LEU A 908 39.02 8.97 -24.97
C LEU A 908 39.01 10.38 -24.38
N ALA A 909 39.04 11.41 -25.23
CA ALA A 909 38.97 12.79 -24.76
C ALA A 909 37.59 13.08 -24.14
N GLN A 910 37.56 13.89 -23.08
CA GLN A 910 36.30 14.27 -22.44
C GLN A 910 35.32 14.92 -23.42
N SER A 911 35.82 15.79 -24.32
CA SER A 911 35.03 16.44 -25.38
C SER A 911 34.30 15.46 -26.29
N ASP A 912 34.86 14.27 -26.48
CA ASP A 912 34.33 13.27 -27.40
C ASP A 912 33.24 12.47 -26.70
N ALA A 913 33.47 12.13 -25.44
CA ALA A 913 32.46 11.48 -24.61
C ALA A 913 31.25 12.41 -24.33
N ASP A 914 31.45 13.72 -24.28
CA ASP A 914 30.38 14.71 -24.15
C ASP A 914 29.46 14.74 -25.39
N VAL A 915 29.93 14.26 -26.55
CA VAL A 915 29.12 14.02 -27.75
C VAL A 915 28.50 12.61 -27.75
N LEU A 916 29.31 11.59 -27.49
CA LEU A 916 28.91 10.20 -27.65
C LEU A 916 27.90 9.71 -26.60
N ARG A 917 28.04 10.12 -25.33
CA ARG A 917 27.12 9.65 -24.26
C ARG A 917 25.70 10.17 -24.46
N PRO A 918 25.46 11.47 -24.68
CA PRO A 918 24.10 11.96 -24.91
C PRO A 918 23.51 11.40 -26.20
N ALA A 919 24.32 11.23 -27.25
CA ALA A 919 23.88 10.63 -28.51
C ALA A 919 23.39 9.19 -28.31
N MET A 920 24.19 8.34 -27.63
CA MET A 920 23.80 6.94 -27.37
C MET A 920 22.52 6.85 -26.55
N ARG A 921 22.34 7.71 -25.53
CA ARG A 921 21.11 7.77 -24.73
C ARG A 921 19.90 8.16 -25.59
N LEU A 922 20.03 9.23 -26.37
CA LEU A 922 18.99 9.67 -27.30
C LEU A 922 18.58 8.55 -28.26
N TYR A 923 19.55 7.87 -28.88
CA TYR A 923 19.26 6.78 -29.82
C TYR A 923 18.59 5.59 -29.14
N GLN A 924 19.00 5.24 -27.92
CA GLN A 924 18.37 4.17 -27.15
C GLN A 924 16.92 4.53 -26.77
N ASP A 925 16.68 5.76 -26.30
CA ASP A 925 15.35 6.25 -25.92
C ASP A 925 14.37 6.22 -27.12
N LEU A 926 14.80 6.75 -28.26
CA LEU A 926 14.00 6.74 -29.49
C LEU A 926 13.79 5.31 -30.02
N ASN A 927 14.85 4.51 -30.11
CA ASN A 927 14.77 3.14 -30.63
C ASN A 927 13.86 2.26 -29.75
N GLN A 928 13.82 2.49 -28.43
CA GLN A 928 12.94 1.74 -27.53
C GLN A 928 11.45 2.00 -27.84
N ILE A 929 11.08 3.26 -28.07
CA ILE A 929 9.71 3.64 -28.44
C ILE A 929 9.35 3.10 -29.82
N LEU A 930 10.20 3.31 -30.82
CA LEU A 930 9.96 2.84 -32.18
C LEU A 930 9.77 1.31 -32.21
N ARG A 931 10.60 0.56 -31.47
CA ARG A 931 10.52 -0.91 -31.40
C ARG A 931 9.33 -1.44 -30.60
N LEU A 932 8.69 -0.59 -29.79
CA LEU A 932 7.49 -0.91 -29.03
C LEU A 932 6.23 -0.59 -29.83
N CYS A 933 6.21 0.54 -30.52
CA CYS A 933 5.04 1.07 -31.22
C CYS A 933 4.92 0.60 -32.68
N LEU A 934 6.03 0.21 -33.32
CA LEU A 934 6.04 -0.11 -34.75
C LEU A 934 6.53 -1.53 -35.02
N SER A 935 5.89 -2.16 -36.00
CA SER A 935 6.33 -3.42 -36.61
C SER A 935 7.25 -3.18 -37.82
N ASP A 936 7.08 -2.04 -38.49
CA ASP A 936 7.78 -1.64 -39.71
C ASP A 936 8.73 -0.46 -39.49
N ARG A 937 9.46 -0.05 -40.53
CA ARG A 937 10.33 1.13 -40.49
C ARG A 937 9.53 2.40 -40.24
N PHE A 938 10.06 3.27 -39.38
CA PHE A 938 9.46 4.56 -39.07
C PHE A 938 9.53 5.50 -40.28
N LYS A 939 8.43 6.18 -40.56
CA LYS A 939 8.32 7.20 -41.61
C LYS A 939 7.60 8.42 -41.01
N PRO A 940 8.30 9.55 -40.79
CA PRO A 940 7.72 10.72 -40.16
C PRO A 940 6.45 11.24 -40.84
N ASP A 941 6.44 11.29 -42.18
CA ASP A 941 5.34 11.84 -42.97
C ASP A 941 4.02 11.05 -42.85
N SER A 942 4.10 9.79 -42.41
CA SER A 942 2.94 8.90 -42.24
C SER A 942 2.73 8.47 -40.79
N ALA A 943 3.45 9.07 -39.84
CA ALA A 943 3.34 8.76 -38.43
C ALA A 943 2.35 9.68 -37.73
N GLY A 944 1.56 9.14 -36.80
CA GLY A 944 0.63 9.94 -36.02
C GLY A 944 1.26 10.84 -34.99
N ASP A 945 0.53 11.91 -34.69
CA ASP A 945 0.88 12.91 -33.68
C ASP A 945 1.17 12.31 -32.30
N ASP A 946 0.52 11.20 -31.92
CA ASP A 946 0.79 10.51 -30.65
C ASP A 946 2.20 9.90 -30.59
N LEU A 947 2.58 9.19 -31.64
CA LEU A 947 3.91 8.59 -31.73
C LEU A 947 4.98 9.70 -31.80
N LEU A 948 4.74 10.75 -32.57
CA LEU A 948 5.63 11.92 -32.62
C LEU A 948 5.79 12.56 -31.23
N ARG A 949 4.70 12.74 -30.48
CA ARG A 949 4.73 13.24 -29.10
C ARG A 949 5.47 12.32 -28.12
N LEU A 950 5.37 11.00 -28.28
CA LEU A 950 6.14 10.07 -27.47
C LEU A 950 7.64 10.19 -27.75
N LEU A 951 8.03 10.30 -29.02
CA LEU A 951 9.42 10.48 -29.42
C LEU A 951 10.01 11.80 -28.91
N THR A 952 9.27 12.90 -29.02
CA THR A 952 9.71 14.21 -28.51
C THR A 952 9.86 14.22 -26.99
N ARG A 953 8.88 13.63 -26.28
CA ARG A 953 8.94 13.48 -24.82
C ARG A 953 10.16 12.68 -24.39
N ALA A 954 10.45 11.57 -25.08
CA ALA A 954 11.60 10.73 -24.75
C ALA A 954 12.95 11.41 -25.03
N ALA A 955 13.02 12.23 -26.08
CA ALA A 955 14.20 13.03 -26.38
C ALA A 955 14.38 14.28 -25.50
N GLY A 956 13.29 14.69 -24.81
CA GLY A 956 13.23 15.93 -24.04
C GLY A 956 13.13 17.20 -24.91
N ASP A 957 12.65 17.07 -26.14
CA ASP A 957 12.55 18.17 -27.11
C ASP A 957 11.10 18.73 -27.16
N PRO A 958 10.93 20.04 -27.46
CA PRO A 958 9.63 20.70 -27.40
C PRO A 958 8.66 20.25 -28.50
N ASP A 959 9.19 19.88 -29.67
CA ASP A 959 8.43 19.44 -30.83
C ASP A 959 9.26 18.53 -31.74
N PHE A 960 8.59 17.86 -32.68
CA PHE A 960 9.22 16.86 -33.53
C PHE A 960 10.22 17.45 -34.53
N SER A 961 10.00 18.69 -34.99
CA SER A 961 10.92 19.35 -35.92
C SER A 961 12.27 19.68 -35.25
N THR A 962 12.23 20.08 -33.98
CA THR A 962 13.41 20.31 -33.14
C THR A 962 14.15 19.00 -32.89
N LEU A 963 13.43 17.93 -32.55
CA LEU A 963 14.00 16.59 -32.40
C LEU A 963 14.70 16.14 -33.69
N GLU A 964 14.06 16.26 -34.84
CA GLU A 964 14.62 15.83 -36.12
C GLU A 964 15.90 16.62 -36.48
N ALA A 965 15.89 17.94 -36.25
CA ALA A 965 17.07 18.79 -36.47
C ALA A 965 18.23 18.40 -35.55
N ARG A 966 17.95 18.22 -34.25
CA ARG A 966 18.92 17.78 -33.24
C ARG A 966 19.47 16.40 -33.54
N LEU A 967 18.63 15.47 -34.01
CA LEU A 967 19.04 14.12 -34.41
C LEU A 967 20.07 14.17 -35.54
N LYS A 968 19.81 14.97 -36.58
CA LYS A 968 20.74 15.19 -37.70
C LYS A 968 22.08 15.76 -37.23
N GLU A 969 22.05 16.81 -36.41
CA GLU A 969 23.26 17.44 -35.87
C GLU A 969 24.07 16.45 -35.01
N THR A 970 23.38 15.73 -34.11
CA THR A 970 24.00 14.72 -33.24
C THR A 970 24.67 13.63 -34.07
N GLN A 971 24.02 13.12 -35.11
CA GLN A 971 24.58 12.12 -36.01
C GLN A 971 25.83 12.63 -36.73
N LEU A 972 25.82 13.88 -37.23
CA LEU A 972 27.00 14.49 -37.85
C LEU A 972 28.17 14.62 -36.87
N ASP A 973 27.91 15.02 -35.63
CA ASP A 973 28.94 15.16 -34.59
C ASP A 973 29.50 13.81 -34.16
N VAL A 974 28.65 12.80 -33.94
CA VAL A 974 29.09 11.42 -33.66
C VAL A 974 29.95 10.90 -34.81
N ARG A 975 29.53 11.10 -36.06
CA ARG A 975 30.30 10.66 -37.22
C ARG A 975 31.66 11.34 -37.29
N ARG A 976 31.74 12.64 -36.96
CA ARG A 976 33.00 13.38 -36.90
C ARG A 976 33.94 12.82 -35.82
N VAL A 977 33.41 12.49 -34.65
CA VAL A 977 34.19 11.86 -33.57
C VAL A 977 34.67 10.47 -34.00
N PHE A 978 33.78 9.64 -34.55
CA PHE A 978 34.08 8.29 -35.03
C PHE A 978 35.23 8.29 -36.04
N LEU A 979 35.14 9.12 -37.08
CA LEU A 979 36.18 9.24 -38.09
C LEU A 979 37.48 9.79 -37.50
N ARG A 980 37.43 10.88 -36.71
CA ARG A 980 38.66 11.46 -36.13
C ARG A 980 39.42 10.47 -35.25
N VAL A 981 38.71 9.66 -34.44
CA VAL A 981 39.37 8.70 -33.53
C VAL A 981 39.96 7.51 -34.31
N LEU A 982 39.27 7.01 -35.34
CA LEU A 982 39.75 5.88 -36.15
C LEU A 982 40.78 6.31 -37.20
N GLU A 983 40.51 7.37 -37.96
CA GLU A 983 41.43 7.91 -38.98
C GLU A 983 42.66 8.60 -38.37
N GLY A 984 42.53 9.16 -37.16
CA GLY A 984 43.69 9.68 -36.41
C GLY A 984 44.62 8.57 -35.89
N ALA A 985 44.16 7.32 -35.90
CA ALA A 985 44.95 6.14 -35.57
C ALA A 985 45.55 5.46 -36.80
N THR A 986 44.92 5.56 -37.99
CA THR A 986 45.43 5.05 -39.28
C THR A 986 46.57 5.88 -39.83
#